data_AF-A0A1I4XZ42-F1
#
_entry.id   AF-A0A1I4XZ42-F1
#
_cell.length_a   1.000
_cell.length_b   1.000
_cell.length_c   1.000
_cell.angle_alpha   90.00
_cell.angle_beta   90.00
_cell.angle_gamma   90.00
#
_symmetry.space_group_name_H-M   'P 1'
#
loop_
_entity.id
_entity.type
_entity.pdbx_description
1 polymer ?
#
loop_
_entity_poly.entity_id
_entity_poly.type
_entity_poly.pdbx_seq_one_letter_code
_entity_poly.pdbx_strand_id
1 'polypeptide(L)'
;MNKKKILFILVSIGIVQYGWTQKHFPNLAAAKNNIDYKGNPKNATDRKPLAFSDKGAWFAFGFLDASGIQAGFSGPFLMTEQNGVWLSPSFVALQLQDENKQEVIHWKSALVQQNSYNSHLEQEFKSEKIRIKQELVFLSGHSALQKTSITNTSSKTITLFPSYSSTTFLTDVQVSNENKILKIVSPKSTAIGYIQFLNTTPEIQITQQGYQVQTAKLVVKPKETKEIVVSQTYIFPQYSWENEKEVISKTAFSTLLNNTQKEKENQLSHLISKKKKIYNDILYSNLIAKLVLTLQNNTRIPAEGLKHGGLFPSYNYEWFHGFWAWDSWKHAVAIANYDTELAKNQMRALFDYQEPNGFIPDCIYRNNLIEENNYRNTKAPLAAWAIWKIYEKTKEINFIQEFYPKLKLYHNWWYNERDHDKDGLCEYGSTDGTLLAAKWESGMDNAVRFDDGKLLKNGEKAYSLDQESVDLNAFLYAEKNYLFKMAKVLNLTTEATKWQEESVALKVTIQNQFWDAATSWFYDTTIDGKTLIKAMGCEGYIPIWAEAASAEQTKTAKENMLDTKSLNTFVPLPTLAANHPKFKPDNGYWRGPVWIDQSYFGINGLEKYGYQNEANQLTNKLIHNSEGVLDKGKTIRENYQPLTGKGLEAYNFSWSAAHYLMLLLEDE
;
A
#
# COMPACT_ATOMS: atom_id res chain seq x y z
N MET A 1 27.10 -17.54 -80.95
CA MET A 1 28.51 -17.90 -80.66
C MET A 1 29.24 -16.68 -80.12
N ASN A 2 29.50 -16.59 -78.81
CA ASN A 2 30.85 -16.48 -78.24
C ASN A 2 30.81 -16.22 -76.72
N LYS A 3 31.75 -16.85 -76.03
CA LYS A 3 31.85 -17.01 -74.57
C LYS A 3 32.52 -15.82 -73.88
N LYS A 4 32.01 -15.53 -72.67
CA LYS A 4 32.68 -15.19 -71.40
C LYS A 4 33.83 -14.16 -71.38
N LYS A 5 33.67 -13.17 -70.50
CA LYS A 5 34.58 -12.90 -69.36
C LYS A 5 33.75 -12.29 -68.20
N ILE A 6 33.69 -13.01 -67.08
CA ILE A 6 33.11 -12.54 -65.81
C ILE A 6 34.29 -12.11 -64.93
N LEU A 7 34.27 -10.85 -64.47
CA LEU A 7 35.21 -10.31 -63.51
C LEU A 7 34.48 -10.21 -62.16
N PHE A 8 34.94 -10.98 -61.16
CA PHE A 8 34.45 -10.86 -59.79
C PHE A 8 35.19 -9.72 -59.08
N ILE A 9 34.45 -8.72 -58.62
CA ILE A 9 34.93 -7.73 -57.66
C ILE A 9 34.31 -8.09 -56.30
N LEU A 10 35.17 -8.54 -55.38
CA LEU A 10 34.86 -8.73 -53.96
C LEU A 10 34.86 -7.36 -53.28
N VAL A 11 33.68 -6.84 -52.95
CA VAL A 11 33.54 -5.69 -52.04
C VAL A 11 33.29 -6.24 -50.65
N SER A 12 34.30 -6.15 -49.79
CA SER A 12 34.21 -6.38 -48.35
C SER A 12 33.49 -5.20 -47.69
N ILE A 13 32.18 -5.34 -47.46
CA ILE A 13 31.42 -4.41 -46.62
C ILE A 13 31.60 -4.88 -45.17
N GLY A 14 32.43 -4.16 -44.42
CA GLY A 14 32.51 -4.30 -42.97
C GLY A 14 31.19 -3.87 -42.33
N ILE A 15 30.47 -4.82 -41.75
CA ILE A 15 29.33 -4.54 -40.89
C ILE A 15 29.89 -4.05 -39.55
N VAL A 16 29.91 -2.73 -39.38
CA VAL A 16 30.02 -2.11 -38.06
C VAL A 16 28.68 -2.34 -37.36
N GLN A 17 28.61 -3.34 -36.48
CA GLN A 17 27.51 -3.45 -35.51
C GLN A 17 27.64 -2.31 -34.49
N TYR A 18 26.89 -1.23 -34.71
CA TYR A 18 26.55 -0.25 -33.68
C TYR A 18 25.03 -0.19 -33.57
N GLY A 19 24.52 -0.44 -32.37
CA GLY A 19 23.10 -0.35 -32.05
C GLY A 19 22.65 -1.43 -31.07
N TRP A 20 23.22 -1.46 -29.87
CA TRP A 20 22.51 -2.09 -28.74
C TRP A 20 21.20 -1.32 -28.56
N THR A 21 20.08 -2.02 -28.73
CA THR A 21 18.74 -1.50 -28.50
C THR A 21 18.64 -0.95 -27.09
N GLN A 22 18.54 0.38 -26.98
CA GLN A 22 18.32 1.07 -25.72
C GLN A 22 16.92 0.68 -25.23
N LYS A 23 16.85 -0.25 -24.28
CA LYS A 23 15.58 -0.62 -23.64
C LYS A 23 15.06 0.62 -22.91
N HIS A 24 14.04 1.27 -23.46
CA HIS A 24 13.39 2.41 -22.83
C HIS A 24 12.17 1.93 -22.04
N PHE A 25 12.20 2.15 -20.73
CA PHE A 25 11.05 2.03 -19.81
C PHE A 25 10.57 3.45 -19.47
N PRO A 26 9.79 4.12 -20.34
CA PRO A 26 9.49 5.53 -20.22
C PRO A 26 8.66 5.88 -18.98
N ASN A 27 7.68 5.05 -18.61
CA ASN A 27 6.84 5.34 -17.44
C ASN A 27 7.64 5.20 -16.15
N LEU A 28 8.49 4.16 -16.04
CA LEU A 28 9.43 4.03 -14.93
C LEU A 28 10.41 5.21 -14.86
N ALA A 29 10.98 5.63 -15.98
CA ALA A 29 11.90 6.76 -16.01
C ALA A 29 11.22 8.07 -15.58
N ALA A 30 9.97 8.29 -16.01
CA ALA A 30 9.18 9.45 -15.61
C ALA A 30 8.82 9.41 -14.10
N ALA A 31 8.54 8.23 -13.55
CA ALA A 31 8.21 7.99 -12.15
C ALA A 31 9.40 8.07 -11.17
N LYS A 32 10.62 8.26 -11.69
CA LYS A 32 11.84 8.37 -10.88
C LYS A 32 11.69 9.39 -9.76
N ASN A 33 12.09 9.00 -8.55
CA ASN A 33 12.09 9.81 -7.33
C ASN A 33 10.69 10.32 -6.93
N ASN A 34 9.64 9.56 -7.22
CA ASN A 34 8.29 9.89 -6.76
C ASN A 34 8.17 9.90 -5.23
N ILE A 35 8.90 9.03 -4.54
CA ILE A 35 9.03 9.00 -3.07
C ILE A 35 10.51 9.12 -2.70
N ASP A 36 10.81 9.96 -1.72
CA ASP A 36 12.17 10.13 -1.20
C ASP A 36 12.45 9.10 -0.10
N TYR A 37 13.47 8.28 -0.31
CA TYR A 37 13.92 7.26 0.65
C TYR A 37 15.24 7.64 1.33
N LYS A 38 15.68 8.89 1.22
CA LYS A 38 16.90 9.38 1.88
C LYS A 38 16.65 9.63 3.36
N GLY A 39 17.49 9.05 4.20
CA GLY A 39 17.52 9.35 5.62
C GLY A 39 18.42 8.39 6.40
N ASN A 40 19.08 8.92 7.43
CA ASN A 40 19.92 8.13 8.31
C ASN A 40 19.14 7.73 9.57
N PRO A 41 18.71 6.46 9.71
CA PRO A 41 18.05 6.02 10.93
C PRO A 41 19.04 6.15 12.09
N LYS A 42 18.61 6.82 13.16
CA LYS A 42 19.47 7.09 14.32
C LYS A 42 19.46 5.97 15.36
N ASN A 43 18.42 5.14 15.34
CA ASN A 43 18.20 4.00 16.21
C ASN A 43 17.21 3.02 15.55
N ALA A 44 16.96 1.90 16.21
CA ALA A 44 16.08 0.84 15.71
C ALA A 44 14.63 1.29 15.44
N THR A 45 14.08 2.20 16.24
CA THR A 45 12.67 2.61 16.17
C THR A 45 12.44 3.89 15.38
N ASP A 46 13.48 4.48 14.78
CA ASP A 46 13.37 5.71 13.99
C ASP A 46 12.39 5.53 12.80
N ARG A 47 11.42 6.43 12.69
CA ARG A 47 10.38 6.41 11.64
C ARG A 47 10.54 7.53 10.62
N LYS A 48 11.50 8.45 10.81
CA LYS A 48 11.71 9.56 9.88
C LYS A 48 12.22 9.09 8.51
N PRO A 49 13.21 8.19 8.42
CA PRO A 49 13.62 7.64 7.13
C PRO A 49 12.54 6.71 6.58
N LEU A 50 12.21 6.88 5.30
CA LEU A 50 11.32 5.98 4.59
C LEU A 50 12.11 4.82 3.98
N ALA A 51 11.41 3.71 3.74
CA ALA A 51 12.00 2.50 3.19
C ALA A 51 11.20 1.98 1.96
N PHE A 52 11.94 1.51 0.97
CA PHE A 52 11.46 0.89 -0.25
C PHE A 52 11.34 -0.62 -0.06
N SER A 53 10.18 -1.18 -0.42
CA SER A 53 9.90 -2.61 -0.39
C SER A 53 9.19 -3.03 -1.67
N ASP A 54 9.39 -4.27 -2.09
CA ASP A 54 8.70 -4.86 -3.25
C ASP A 54 8.48 -6.36 -3.01
N LYS A 55 7.70 -7.00 -3.88
CA LYS A 55 7.43 -8.46 -3.87
C LYS A 55 6.79 -8.98 -2.58
N GLY A 56 6.15 -8.10 -1.83
CA GLY A 56 5.51 -8.47 -0.56
C GLY A 56 6.49 -8.68 0.59
N ALA A 57 7.72 -8.21 0.49
CA ALA A 57 8.75 -8.50 1.47
C ALA A 57 8.44 -7.92 2.87
N TRP A 58 8.80 -8.65 3.90
CA TRP A 58 8.73 -8.22 5.30
C TRP A 58 9.97 -7.43 5.75
N PHE A 59 10.69 -6.85 4.79
CA PHE A 59 11.83 -5.97 5.03
C PHE A 59 11.95 -4.94 3.90
N ALA A 60 12.70 -3.88 4.16
CA ALA A 60 12.80 -2.73 3.25
C ALA A 60 14.17 -2.02 3.38
N PHE A 61 14.50 -1.19 2.39
CA PHE A 61 15.78 -0.45 2.34
C PHE A 61 15.58 1.01 1.97
N GLY A 62 16.49 1.88 2.40
CA GLY A 62 16.50 3.29 2.02
C GLY A 62 17.83 3.73 1.42
N PHE A 63 17.97 5.04 1.23
CA PHE A 63 19.24 5.69 0.97
C PHE A 63 19.75 6.36 2.24
N LEU A 64 21.07 6.41 2.41
CA LEU A 64 21.68 7.30 3.39
C LEU A 64 21.70 8.73 2.82
N ASP A 65 21.42 9.71 3.67
CA ASP A 65 21.51 11.12 3.29
C ASP A 65 22.96 11.63 3.30
N ALA A 66 23.18 12.86 2.82
CA ALA A 66 24.51 13.44 2.66
C ALA A 66 25.36 13.48 3.96
N SER A 67 24.73 13.53 5.14
CA SER A 67 25.46 13.59 6.41
C SER A 67 26.08 12.23 6.81
N GLY A 68 25.50 11.13 6.35
CA GLY A 68 25.87 9.75 6.71
C GLY A 68 26.22 8.85 5.52
N ILE A 69 26.36 9.41 4.32
CA ILE A 69 26.57 8.64 3.09
C ILE A 69 27.84 7.76 3.14
N GLN A 70 27.66 6.53 2.67
CA GLN A 70 28.67 5.49 2.44
C GLN A 70 28.18 4.57 1.32
N ALA A 71 29.01 3.65 0.80
CA ALA A 71 28.62 2.74 -0.27
C ALA A 71 27.76 1.55 0.19
N GLY A 72 26.54 1.86 0.58
CA GLY A 72 25.51 0.89 0.91
C GLY A 72 24.13 1.53 0.89
N PHE A 73 23.11 0.73 1.12
CA PHE A 73 21.75 1.20 1.31
C PHE A 73 21.43 1.27 2.81
N SER A 74 20.53 2.17 3.19
CA SER A 74 20.06 2.28 4.57
C SER A 74 19.29 1.02 4.97
N GLY A 75 19.52 0.53 6.18
CA GLY A 75 18.86 -0.64 6.75
C GLY A 75 19.60 -1.97 6.62
N PRO A 76 18.88 -3.10 6.68
CA PRO A 76 17.44 -3.22 6.43
C PRO A 76 16.54 -2.71 7.56
N PHE A 77 15.35 -2.26 7.18
CA PHE A 77 14.18 -2.10 8.06
C PHE A 77 13.42 -3.43 8.10
N LEU A 78 13.37 -4.08 9.25
CA LEU A 78 12.82 -5.42 9.47
C LEU A 78 11.41 -5.34 10.04
N MET A 79 10.40 -5.64 9.22
CA MET A 79 9.01 -5.81 9.66
C MET A 79 8.72 -7.24 10.11
N THR A 80 9.68 -8.15 9.93
CA THR A 80 9.69 -9.47 10.59
C THR A 80 9.87 -9.36 12.11
N GLU A 81 10.41 -8.25 12.57
CA GLU A 81 10.87 -8.00 13.93
C GLU A 81 10.02 -6.90 14.58
N GLN A 82 9.33 -7.23 15.68
CA GLN A 82 8.40 -6.30 16.34
C GLN A 82 7.42 -5.67 15.33
N ASN A 83 7.14 -4.38 15.46
CA ASN A 83 6.35 -3.57 14.52
C ASN A 83 7.25 -2.73 13.59
N GLY A 84 8.29 -3.36 13.04
CA GLY A 84 9.25 -2.70 12.16
C GLY A 84 10.41 -2.05 12.92
N VAL A 85 11.64 -2.50 12.68
CA VAL A 85 12.84 -1.87 13.26
C VAL A 85 14.01 -1.85 12.29
N TRP A 86 14.81 -0.79 12.33
CA TRP A 86 16.09 -0.74 11.62
C TRP A 86 17.10 -1.66 12.29
N LEU A 87 17.65 -2.62 11.54
CA LEU A 87 18.72 -3.47 12.03
C LEU A 87 20.02 -2.68 12.24
N SER A 88 20.30 -1.73 11.34
CA SER A 88 21.57 -0.98 11.27
C SER A 88 21.37 0.29 10.44
N PRO A 89 22.22 1.32 10.58
CA PRO A 89 22.28 2.42 9.61
C PRO A 89 22.50 1.92 8.18
N SER A 90 23.39 0.94 7.99
CA SER A 90 23.60 0.25 6.72
C SER A 90 24.33 -1.06 7.01
N PHE A 91 23.62 -2.16 6.84
CA PHE A 91 24.15 -3.46 7.21
C PHE A 91 25.13 -4.00 6.17
N VAL A 92 24.95 -3.65 4.89
CA VAL A 92 25.84 -4.03 3.78
C VAL A 92 26.41 -2.77 3.13
N ALA A 93 27.45 -2.24 3.77
CA ALA A 93 28.21 -1.07 3.31
C ALA A 93 29.62 -1.47 2.88
N LEU A 94 29.95 -1.19 1.62
CA LEU A 94 31.26 -1.44 1.03
C LEU A 94 32.29 -0.43 1.54
N GLN A 95 33.41 -0.96 2.00
CA GLN A 95 34.67 -0.26 2.15
C GLN A 95 35.63 -0.73 1.06
N LEU A 96 36.40 0.20 0.49
CA LEU A 96 37.27 -0.10 -0.65
C LEU A 96 38.65 0.50 -0.45
N GLN A 97 39.63 -0.37 -0.21
CA GLN A 97 41.02 0.00 0.02
C GLN A 97 41.92 -0.42 -1.14
N ASP A 98 43.04 0.28 -1.31
CA ASP A 98 44.13 -0.11 -2.21
C ASP A 98 45.17 -1.02 -1.51
N GLU A 99 46.24 -1.36 -2.23
CA GLU A 99 47.37 -2.16 -1.73
C GLU A 99 48.13 -1.53 -0.55
N ASN A 100 47.99 -0.22 -0.34
CA ASN A 100 48.57 0.52 0.77
C ASN A 100 47.59 0.72 1.93
N LYS A 101 46.43 0.02 1.91
CA LYS A 101 45.33 0.12 2.88
C LYS A 101 44.73 1.53 2.96
N GLN A 102 44.85 2.33 1.90
CA GLN A 102 44.23 3.65 1.81
C GLN A 102 42.86 3.55 1.16
N GLU A 103 41.90 4.32 1.63
CA GLU A 103 40.59 4.41 0.97
C GLU A 103 40.73 4.97 -0.44
N VAL A 104 40.13 4.27 -1.41
CA VAL A 104 40.22 4.66 -2.82
C VAL A 104 39.18 5.72 -3.20
N ILE A 105 38.21 5.96 -2.32
CA ILE A 105 37.07 6.85 -2.58
C ILE A 105 36.55 7.47 -1.29
N HIS A 106 36.41 8.79 -1.32
CA HIS A 106 35.73 9.56 -0.27
C HIS A 106 34.24 9.63 -0.59
N TRP A 107 33.44 8.74 0.01
CA TRP A 107 32.03 8.53 -0.35
C TRP A 107 31.17 9.81 -0.37
N LYS A 108 31.39 10.70 0.61
CA LYS A 108 30.69 12.00 0.74
C LYS A 108 30.86 12.89 -0.48
N SER A 109 32.10 13.15 -0.88
CA SER A 109 32.41 13.98 -2.04
C SER A 109 32.21 13.25 -3.37
N ALA A 110 32.17 11.92 -3.35
CA ALA A 110 32.03 11.12 -4.55
C ALA A 110 30.58 10.88 -4.99
N LEU A 111 29.59 11.14 -4.14
CA LEU A 111 28.18 10.90 -4.47
C LEU A 111 27.75 11.76 -5.67
N VAL A 112 27.27 11.11 -6.73
CA VAL A 112 26.75 11.76 -7.94
C VAL A 112 25.23 11.86 -7.88
N GLN A 113 24.56 10.75 -7.62
CA GLN A 113 23.10 10.67 -7.61
C GLN A 113 22.59 9.46 -6.83
N GLN A 114 21.36 9.58 -6.34
CA GLN A 114 20.55 8.50 -5.77
C GLN A 114 19.17 8.57 -6.41
N ASN A 115 18.71 7.48 -7.00
CA ASN A 115 17.44 7.41 -7.71
C ASN A 115 16.61 6.21 -7.25
N SER A 116 15.35 6.46 -6.91
CA SER A 116 14.34 5.44 -6.66
C SER A 116 13.40 5.28 -7.86
N TYR A 117 13.03 4.04 -8.14
CA TYR A 117 12.02 3.66 -9.12
C TYR A 117 11.06 2.67 -8.48
N ASN A 118 9.91 2.41 -9.11
CA ASN A 118 9.00 1.35 -8.66
C ASN A 118 9.66 -0.05 -8.68
N SER A 119 10.73 -0.23 -9.46
CA SER A 119 11.40 -1.52 -9.64
C SER A 119 12.65 -1.73 -8.78
N HIS A 120 13.37 -0.65 -8.42
CA HIS A 120 14.69 -0.77 -7.78
C HIS A 120 15.15 0.57 -7.19
N LEU A 121 16.18 0.49 -6.35
CA LEU A 121 17.00 1.63 -5.95
C LEU A 121 18.33 1.60 -6.69
N GLU A 122 18.84 2.76 -7.10
CA GLU A 122 20.20 2.89 -7.62
C GLU A 122 20.91 4.12 -7.06
N GLN A 123 22.23 4.06 -6.93
CA GLN A 123 23.07 5.20 -6.60
C GLN A 123 24.42 5.10 -7.30
N GLU A 124 25.02 6.25 -7.53
CA GLU A 124 26.28 6.37 -8.27
C GLU A 124 27.28 7.23 -7.51
N PHE A 125 28.51 6.75 -7.45
CA PHE A 125 29.66 7.44 -6.91
C PHE A 125 30.76 7.54 -7.96
N LYS A 126 31.51 8.63 -7.96
CA LYS A 126 32.62 8.85 -8.89
C LYS A 126 33.77 9.57 -8.19
N SER A 127 34.96 9.00 -8.32
CA SER A 127 36.23 9.66 -8.01
C SER A 127 37.06 9.83 -9.28
N GLU A 128 38.30 10.31 -9.17
CA GLU A 128 39.21 10.44 -10.31
C GLU A 128 39.52 9.11 -10.99
N LYS A 129 39.65 8.04 -10.20
CA LYS A 129 40.17 6.74 -10.66
C LYS A 129 39.09 5.68 -10.84
N ILE A 130 37.97 5.80 -10.14
CA ILE A 130 36.91 4.79 -10.16
C ILE A 130 35.52 5.41 -10.25
N ARG A 131 34.61 4.71 -10.92
CA ARG A 131 33.17 4.94 -10.90
C ARG A 131 32.50 3.72 -10.27
N ILE A 132 31.58 3.94 -9.34
CA ILE A 132 30.85 2.89 -8.64
C ILE A 132 29.35 3.11 -8.89
N LYS A 133 28.67 2.07 -9.38
CA LYS A 133 27.20 2.02 -9.45
C LYS A 133 26.70 0.95 -8.48
N GLN A 134 25.79 1.32 -7.58
CA GLN A 134 25.09 0.37 -6.71
C GLN A 134 23.61 0.29 -7.11
N GLU A 135 23.08 -0.93 -7.20
CA GLU A 135 21.70 -1.22 -7.57
C GLU A 135 21.13 -2.24 -6.59
N LEU A 136 19.90 -2.03 -6.10
CA LEU A 136 19.18 -2.93 -5.20
C LEU A 136 17.82 -3.29 -5.78
N VAL A 137 17.54 -4.58 -5.91
CA VAL A 137 16.28 -5.11 -6.48
C VAL A 137 15.81 -6.32 -5.67
N PHE A 138 14.50 -6.43 -5.45
CA PHE A 138 13.89 -7.59 -4.79
C PHE A 138 13.78 -8.76 -5.77
N LEU A 139 14.23 -9.93 -5.33
CA LEU A 139 14.10 -11.21 -6.03
C LEU A 139 12.74 -11.85 -5.71
N SER A 140 12.36 -11.80 -4.44
CA SER A 140 11.16 -12.45 -3.88
C SER A 140 10.68 -11.67 -2.65
N GLY A 141 9.60 -12.11 -2.02
CA GLY A 141 9.19 -11.61 -0.70
C GLY A 141 10.14 -12.01 0.44
N HIS A 142 11.19 -12.79 0.14
CA HIS A 142 12.20 -13.23 1.11
C HIS A 142 13.56 -12.59 0.89
N SER A 143 13.90 -12.21 -0.34
CA SER A 143 15.27 -11.84 -0.72
C SER A 143 15.37 -10.60 -1.58
N ALA A 144 16.37 -9.76 -1.29
CA ALA A 144 16.82 -8.68 -2.15
C ALA A 144 18.29 -8.88 -2.55
N LEU A 145 18.64 -8.47 -3.76
CA LEU A 145 20.02 -8.48 -4.26
C LEU A 145 20.54 -7.04 -4.34
N GLN A 146 21.75 -6.83 -3.82
CA GLN A 146 22.52 -5.60 -3.96
C GLN A 146 23.72 -5.89 -4.86
N LYS A 147 23.80 -5.21 -6.01
CA LYS A 147 24.96 -5.27 -6.90
C LYS A 147 25.77 -3.98 -6.78
N THR A 148 27.10 -4.12 -6.72
CA THR A 148 28.04 -3.02 -6.85
C THR A 148 28.93 -3.25 -8.07
N SER A 149 28.82 -2.39 -9.08
CA SER A 149 29.67 -2.38 -10.28
C SER A 149 30.77 -1.34 -10.11
N ILE A 150 32.03 -1.76 -10.15
CA ILE A 150 33.24 -0.93 -9.96
C ILE A 150 33.97 -0.83 -11.29
N THR A 151 33.95 0.35 -11.90
CA THR A 151 34.61 0.64 -13.19
C THR A 151 35.90 1.43 -12.94
N ASN A 152 37.02 0.95 -13.48
CA ASN A 152 38.28 1.70 -13.47
C ASN A 152 38.28 2.74 -14.60
N THR A 153 38.26 4.02 -14.24
CA THR A 153 38.27 5.14 -15.17
C THR A 153 39.68 5.67 -15.46
N SER A 154 40.70 5.14 -14.79
CA SER A 154 42.09 5.53 -14.99
C SER A 154 42.77 4.75 -16.13
N SER A 155 43.99 5.15 -16.48
CA SER A 155 44.84 4.48 -17.47
C SER A 155 45.69 3.34 -16.90
N LYS A 156 45.65 3.09 -15.58
CA LYS A 156 46.46 2.07 -14.92
C LYS A 156 45.58 0.99 -14.31
N THR A 157 46.07 -0.24 -14.25
CA THR A 157 45.40 -1.31 -13.48
C THR A 157 45.36 -0.93 -12.00
N ILE A 158 44.22 -1.16 -11.34
CA ILE A 158 44.04 -0.90 -9.92
C ILE A 158 43.78 -2.24 -9.21
N THR A 159 44.47 -2.46 -8.11
CA THR A 159 44.18 -3.56 -7.18
C THR A 159 43.37 -3.02 -6.01
N LEU A 160 42.23 -3.64 -5.74
CA LEU A 160 41.28 -3.22 -4.71
C LEU A 160 41.04 -4.36 -3.72
N PHE A 161 40.81 -4.01 -2.46
CA PHE A 161 40.50 -4.91 -1.36
C PHE A 161 39.12 -4.54 -0.81
N PRO A 162 38.03 -5.16 -1.31
CA PRO A 162 36.68 -4.85 -0.87
C PRO A 162 36.38 -5.53 0.46
N SER A 163 35.96 -4.76 1.45
CA SER A 163 35.55 -5.22 2.77
C SER A 163 34.19 -4.65 3.17
N TYR A 164 33.56 -5.27 4.15
CA TYR A 164 32.26 -4.88 4.69
C TYR A 164 32.32 -4.99 6.20
N SER A 165 31.76 -4.01 6.90
CA SER A 165 31.61 -4.09 8.35
C SER A 165 30.37 -3.32 8.76
N SER A 166 29.70 -3.81 9.80
CA SER A 166 28.53 -3.13 10.33
C SER A 166 28.27 -3.56 11.77
N THR A 167 27.56 -2.71 12.50
CA THR A 167 27.01 -2.97 13.82
C THR A 167 25.48 -2.96 13.76
N THR A 168 24.85 -3.65 14.71
CA THR A 168 23.39 -3.65 14.88
C THR A 168 22.95 -2.58 15.88
N PHE A 169 21.75 -2.03 15.69
CA PHE A 169 21.06 -1.26 16.73
C PHE A 169 20.43 -2.16 17.79
N LEU A 170 20.12 -3.40 17.43
CA LEU A 170 19.45 -4.38 18.27
C LEU A 170 20.47 -5.19 19.05
N THR A 171 20.39 -5.17 20.38
CA THR A 171 21.36 -5.83 21.27
C THR A 171 21.09 -7.31 21.50
N ASP A 172 19.86 -7.75 21.23
CA ASP A 172 19.36 -9.12 21.41
C ASP A 172 19.43 -9.95 20.12
N VAL A 173 19.74 -9.32 18.99
CA VAL A 173 20.00 -10.00 17.71
C VAL A 173 21.38 -10.66 17.72
N GLN A 174 21.41 -11.94 17.38
CA GLN A 174 22.63 -12.71 17.25
C GLN A 174 23.06 -12.77 15.79
N VAL A 175 24.30 -12.35 15.53
CA VAL A 175 24.96 -12.51 14.22
C VAL A 175 25.99 -13.62 14.34
N SER A 176 25.94 -14.59 13.45
CA SER A 176 26.88 -15.71 13.40
C SER A 176 27.37 -15.99 11.97
N ASN A 177 28.46 -16.73 11.85
CA ASN A 177 28.99 -17.20 10.57
C ASN A 177 28.69 -18.70 10.43
N GLU A 178 27.86 -19.06 9.45
CA GLU A 178 27.54 -20.44 9.13
C GLU A 178 27.96 -20.72 7.68
N ASN A 179 29.02 -21.52 7.50
CA ASN A 179 29.52 -21.89 6.17
C ASN A 179 29.76 -20.69 5.23
N LYS A 180 30.37 -19.61 5.76
CA LYS A 180 30.68 -18.37 5.02
C LYS A 180 29.43 -17.56 4.61
N ILE A 181 28.33 -17.76 5.32
CA ILE A 181 27.09 -16.97 5.24
C ILE A 181 26.89 -16.31 6.60
N LEU A 182 26.59 -15.00 6.61
CA LEU A 182 26.16 -14.35 7.85
C LEU A 182 24.73 -14.77 8.15
N LYS A 183 24.49 -15.29 9.35
CA LYS A 183 23.18 -15.65 9.85
C LYS A 183 22.78 -14.71 10.97
N ILE A 184 21.54 -14.22 10.91
CA ILE A 184 20.97 -13.24 11.82
C ILE A 184 19.75 -13.88 12.46
N VAL A 185 19.74 -14.02 13.78
CA VAL A 185 18.65 -14.62 14.54
C VAL A 185 18.22 -13.65 15.62
N SER A 186 16.92 -13.43 15.75
CA SER A 186 16.34 -12.65 16.85
C SER A 186 15.47 -13.55 17.74
N PRO A 187 15.46 -13.33 19.07
CA PRO A 187 14.47 -13.95 19.94
C PRO A 187 13.04 -13.40 19.74
N LYS A 188 12.85 -12.29 19.04
CA LYS A 188 11.56 -11.61 18.83
C LYS A 188 10.92 -11.86 17.45
N SER A 189 11.57 -12.67 16.61
CA SER A 189 11.11 -13.00 15.27
C SER A 189 11.43 -14.46 14.97
N THR A 190 10.51 -15.17 14.34
CA THR A 190 10.80 -16.52 13.82
C THR A 190 11.54 -16.48 12.49
N ALA A 191 11.53 -15.34 11.78
CA ALA A 191 12.29 -15.18 10.54
C ALA A 191 13.79 -15.18 10.82
N ILE A 192 14.54 -15.87 9.95
CA ILE A 192 16.00 -15.93 10.00
C ILE A 192 16.56 -15.07 8.86
N GLY A 193 17.54 -14.23 9.19
CA GLY A 193 18.27 -13.43 8.23
C GLY A 193 19.51 -14.17 7.69
N TYR A 194 19.76 -14.07 6.39
CA TYR A 194 20.95 -14.61 5.73
C TYR A 194 21.56 -13.57 4.79
N ILE A 195 22.86 -13.29 4.93
CA ILE A 195 23.61 -12.44 3.98
C ILE A 195 24.68 -13.28 3.28
N GLN A 196 24.61 -13.35 1.94
CA GLN A 196 25.55 -14.13 1.13
C GLN A 196 26.30 -13.23 0.15
N PHE A 197 27.63 -13.34 0.15
CA PHE A 197 28.49 -12.70 -0.85
C PHE A 197 28.67 -13.66 -2.03
N LEU A 198 27.99 -13.38 -3.14
CA LEU A 198 27.93 -14.29 -4.29
C LEU A 198 29.20 -14.24 -5.12
N ASN A 199 29.53 -15.37 -5.77
CA ASN A 199 30.69 -15.53 -6.67
C ASN A 199 32.05 -15.19 -6.03
N THR A 200 32.12 -15.22 -4.70
CA THR A 200 33.36 -15.03 -3.93
C THR A 200 33.36 -15.96 -2.73
N THR A 201 34.52 -16.09 -2.09
CA THR A 201 34.67 -16.83 -0.84
C THR A 201 35.05 -15.83 0.24
N PRO A 202 34.08 -15.32 1.01
CA PRO A 202 34.36 -14.29 2.01
C PRO A 202 35.04 -14.90 3.23
N GLU A 203 35.95 -14.12 3.83
CA GLU A 203 36.43 -14.34 5.19
C GLU A 203 35.56 -13.52 6.12
N ILE A 204 34.88 -14.20 7.06
CA ILE A 204 33.88 -13.57 7.94
C ILE A 204 34.33 -13.71 9.39
N GLN A 205 34.47 -12.56 10.05
CA GLN A 205 34.72 -12.44 11.47
C GLN A 205 33.50 -11.83 12.16
N ILE A 206 33.01 -12.50 13.20
CA ILE A 206 31.93 -11.99 14.06
C ILE A 206 32.55 -11.11 15.14
N THR A 207 31.94 -9.96 15.39
CA THR A 207 32.30 -9.04 16.46
C THR A 207 31.22 -9.05 17.54
N GLN A 208 31.46 -8.39 18.67
CA GLN A 208 30.47 -8.35 19.77
C GLN A 208 29.11 -7.75 19.36
N GLN A 209 29.09 -6.84 18.38
CA GLN A 209 27.90 -6.06 18.01
C GLN A 209 27.56 -6.15 16.52
N GLY A 210 28.20 -7.06 15.78
CA GLY A 210 28.04 -7.13 14.32
C GLY A 210 29.13 -7.96 13.66
N TYR A 211 29.70 -7.51 12.55
CA TYR A 211 30.62 -8.33 11.77
C TYR A 211 31.69 -7.51 11.01
N GLN A 212 32.72 -8.23 10.55
CA GLN A 212 33.66 -7.80 9.54
C GLN A 212 33.79 -8.89 8.47
N VAL A 213 33.74 -8.51 7.19
CA VAL A 213 33.95 -9.40 6.04
C VAL A 213 35.03 -8.84 5.13
N GLN A 214 35.96 -9.70 4.75
CA GLN A 214 36.89 -9.45 3.65
C GLN A 214 36.51 -10.33 2.45
N THR A 215 36.38 -9.72 1.27
CA THR A 215 36.17 -10.46 0.02
C THR A 215 37.46 -10.57 -0.79
N ALA A 216 37.45 -11.41 -1.83
CA ALA A 216 38.61 -11.56 -2.71
C ALA A 216 39.05 -10.21 -3.32
N LYS A 217 40.37 -10.02 -3.41
CA LYS A 217 40.94 -8.83 -4.07
C LYS A 217 40.45 -8.73 -5.52
N LEU A 218 40.22 -7.52 -5.98
CA LEU A 218 39.82 -7.22 -7.35
C LEU A 218 40.97 -6.55 -8.09
N VAL A 219 41.41 -7.15 -9.20
CA VAL A 219 42.31 -6.50 -10.15
C VAL A 219 41.46 -5.97 -11.29
N VAL A 220 41.38 -4.64 -11.42
CA VAL A 220 40.52 -3.95 -12.38
C VAL A 220 41.40 -3.24 -13.41
N LYS A 221 41.43 -3.76 -14.64
CA LYS A 221 42.19 -3.17 -15.76
C LYS A 221 41.57 -1.83 -16.19
N PRO A 222 42.31 -0.97 -16.91
CA PRO A 222 41.75 0.26 -17.47
C PRO A 222 40.46 0.00 -18.25
N LYS A 223 39.40 0.77 -17.96
CA LYS A 223 38.04 0.65 -18.54
C LYS A 223 37.30 -0.66 -18.24
N GLU A 224 37.86 -1.56 -17.43
CA GLU A 224 37.18 -2.76 -16.98
C GLU A 224 36.19 -2.44 -15.86
N THR A 225 35.10 -3.23 -15.81
CA THR A 225 34.15 -3.24 -14.70
C THR A 225 34.21 -4.59 -14.00
N LYS A 226 34.33 -4.59 -12.67
CA LYS A 226 34.11 -5.78 -11.82
C LYS A 226 32.82 -5.60 -11.03
N GLU A 227 32.15 -6.70 -10.74
CA GLU A 227 30.87 -6.68 -10.02
C GLU A 227 30.97 -7.53 -8.74
N ILE A 228 30.34 -7.03 -7.68
CA ILE A 228 30.10 -7.77 -6.44
C ILE A 228 28.58 -7.81 -6.26
N VAL A 229 28.04 -9.00 -5.96
CA VAL A 229 26.61 -9.17 -5.66
C VAL A 229 26.47 -9.76 -4.26
N VAL A 230 25.63 -9.12 -3.45
CA VAL A 230 25.29 -9.58 -2.10
C VAL A 230 23.79 -9.84 -2.04
N SER A 231 23.37 -11.03 -1.61
CA SER A 231 21.97 -11.30 -1.29
C SER A 231 21.70 -11.02 0.18
N GLN A 232 20.53 -10.45 0.46
CA GLN A 232 20.01 -10.21 1.80
C GLN A 232 18.64 -10.86 1.89
N THR A 233 18.53 -11.91 2.69
CA THR A 233 17.31 -12.72 2.84
C THR A 233 16.81 -12.64 4.27
N TYR A 234 15.50 -12.49 4.46
CA TYR A 234 14.81 -12.63 5.75
C TYR A 234 13.60 -13.54 5.53
N ILE A 235 13.69 -14.77 6.03
CA ILE A 235 12.78 -15.85 5.64
C ILE A 235 12.13 -16.50 6.86
N PHE A 236 10.79 -16.63 6.83
CA PHE A 236 10.03 -17.31 7.87
C PHE A 236 10.14 -18.84 7.75
N PRO A 237 10.03 -19.60 8.85
CA PRO A 237 10.19 -21.06 8.86
C PRO A 237 9.20 -21.83 7.95
N GLN A 238 8.07 -21.22 7.61
CA GLN A 238 7.09 -21.78 6.67
C GLN A 238 7.57 -21.79 5.21
N TYR A 239 8.68 -21.13 4.91
CA TYR A 239 9.32 -21.10 3.59
C TYR A 239 10.67 -21.84 3.64
N SER A 240 11.02 -22.52 2.54
CA SER A 240 12.27 -23.29 2.46
C SER A 240 13.47 -22.38 2.16
N TRP A 241 14.37 -22.24 3.13
CA TRP A 241 15.66 -21.58 2.94
C TRP A 241 16.49 -22.23 1.82
N GLU A 242 16.54 -23.56 1.75
CA GLU A 242 17.33 -24.25 0.73
C GLU A 242 16.81 -23.97 -0.68
N ASN A 243 15.48 -23.91 -0.86
CA ASN A 243 14.89 -23.55 -2.14
C ASN A 243 15.22 -22.09 -2.50
N GLU A 244 15.07 -21.17 -1.57
CA GLU A 244 15.37 -19.75 -1.79
C GLU A 244 16.85 -19.54 -2.13
N LYS A 245 17.74 -20.24 -1.42
CA LYS A 245 19.19 -20.25 -1.67
C LYS A 245 19.52 -20.80 -3.05
N GLU A 246 18.86 -21.86 -3.48
CA GLU A 246 19.00 -22.40 -4.85
C GLU A 246 18.57 -21.37 -5.90
N VAL A 247 17.43 -20.70 -5.70
CA VAL A 247 16.95 -19.63 -6.58
C VAL A 247 17.96 -18.48 -6.64
N ILE A 248 18.49 -18.02 -5.51
CA ILE A 248 19.53 -17.00 -5.45
C ILE A 248 20.76 -17.42 -6.27
N SER A 249 21.23 -18.66 -6.10
CA SER A 249 22.43 -19.15 -6.79
C SER A 249 22.30 -19.19 -8.32
N LYS A 250 21.09 -19.38 -8.82
CA LYS A 250 20.76 -19.44 -10.25
C LYS A 250 20.41 -18.07 -10.84
N THR A 251 20.26 -17.04 -10.01
CA THR A 251 19.78 -15.72 -10.44
C THR A 251 20.91 -14.86 -10.99
N ALA A 252 20.80 -14.45 -12.25
CA ALA A 252 21.62 -13.38 -12.81
C ALA A 252 21.00 -12.01 -12.52
N PHE A 253 21.74 -11.13 -11.82
CA PHE A 253 21.24 -9.82 -11.37
C PHE A 253 20.69 -8.96 -12.51
N SER A 254 21.40 -8.88 -13.65
CA SER A 254 20.98 -8.07 -14.79
C SER A 254 19.67 -8.56 -15.41
N THR A 255 19.46 -9.88 -15.45
CA THR A 255 18.21 -10.50 -15.89
C THR A 255 17.08 -10.21 -14.92
N LEU A 256 17.32 -10.35 -13.60
CA LEU A 256 16.35 -10.01 -12.56
C LEU A 256 15.90 -8.55 -12.68
N LEU A 257 16.85 -7.60 -12.66
CA LEU A 257 16.53 -6.18 -12.74
C LEU A 257 15.76 -5.84 -14.01
N ASN A 258 16.18 -6.34 -15.16
CA ASN A 258 15.48 -6.11 -16.42
C ASN A 258 14.04 -6.68 -16.41
N ASN A 259 13.84 -7.86 -15.81
CA ASN A 259 12.52 -8.47 -15.71
C ASN A 259 11.61 -7.66 -14.77
N THR A 260 12.12 -7.24 -13.61
CA THR A 260 11.37 -6.37 -12.68
C THR A 260 11.04 -5.03 -13.33
N GLN A 261 11.97 -4.41 -14.07
CA GLN A 261 11.69 -3.18 -14.83
C GLN A 261 10.59 -3.40 -15.87
N LYS A 262 10.65 -4.49 -16.64
CA LYS A 262 9.61 -4.82 -17.62
C LYS A 262 8.25 -5.06 -16.98
N GLU A 263 8.20 -5.78 -15.86
CA GLU A 263 6.99 -6.03 -15.09
C GLU A 263 6.34 -4.71 -14.63
N LYS A 264 7.11 -3.84 -13.98
CA LYS A 264 6.60 -2.57 -13.47
C LYS A 264 6.23 -1.60 -14.61
N GLU A 265 6.99 -1.57 -15.71
CA GLU A 265 6.62 -0.78 -16.88
C GLU A 265 5.30 -1.24 -17.48
N ASN A 266 5.08 -2.55 -17.60
CA ASN A 266 3.83 -3.11 -18.11
C ASN A 266 2.66 -2.78 -17.18
N GLN A 267 2.85 -2.92 -15.87
CA GLN A 267 1.85 -2.55 -14.86
C GLN A 267 1.46 -1.07 -14.96
N LEU A 268 2.45 -0.17 -15.01
CA LEU A 268 2.20 1.27 -15.12
C LEU A 268 1.55 1.61 -16.46
N SER A 269 2.02 1.04 -17.57
CA SER A 269 1.44 1.24 -18.89
C SER A 269 -0.02 0.81 -18.94
N HIS A 270 -0.34 -0.33 -18.33
CA HIS A 270 -1.72 -0.82 -18.24
C HIS A 270 -2.61 0.16 -17.46
N LEU A 271 -2.20 0.58 -16.27
CA LEU A 271 -2.98 1.52 -15.46
C LEU A 271 -3.13 2.89 -16.13
N ILE A 272 -2.04 3.43 -16.69
CA ILE A 272 -2.06 4.72 -17.40
C ILE A 272 -2.99 4.67 -18.62
N SER A 273 -3.08 3.52 -19.31
CA SER A 273 -4.01 3.34 -20.43
C SER A 273 -5.49 3.39 -20.03
N LYS A 274 -5.81 3.10 -18.76
CA LYS A 274 -7.17 3.15 -18.19
C LYS A 274 -7.50 4.50 -17.54
N LYS A 275 -6.60 5.48 -17.59
CA LYS A 275 -6.81 6.80 -17.00
C LYS A 275 -7.97 7.52 -17.70
N LYS A 276 -8.89 8.13 -16.94
CA LYS A 276 -9.98 8.94 -17.49
C LYS A 276 -9.42 10.01 -18.43
N LYS A 277 -10.06 10.20 -19.59
CA LYS A 277 -9.57 11.09 -20.68
C LYS A 277 -9.26 12.53 -20.23
N ILE A 278 -9.95 13.03 -19.22
CA ILE A 278 -9.75 14.38 -18.68
C ILE A 278 -8.39 14.56 -17.98
N TYR A 279 -7.73 13.47 -17.58
CA TYR A 279 -6.45 13.49 -16.88
C TYR A 279 -5.27 13.24 -17.84
N ASN A 280 -5.31 13.77 -19.05
CA ASN A 280 -4.34 13.46 -20.11
C ASN A 280 -2.89 13.91 -19.81
N ASP A 281 -2.68 14.89 -18.92
CA ASP A 281 -1.35 15.37 -18.53
C ASP A 281 -0.46 14.26 -17.94
N ILE A 282 0.85 14.34 -18.23
CA ILE A 282 1.88 13.43 -17.74
C ILE A 282 1.98 13.43 -16.21
N LEU A 283 1.63 14.53 -15.53
CA LEU A 283 1.62 14.61 -14.07
C LEU A 283 0.71 13.54 -13.44
N TYR A 284 -0.43 13.22 -14.08
CA TYR A 284 -1.35 12.20 -13.57
C TYR A 284 -0.80 10.78 -13.78
N SER A 285 -0.03 10.56 -14.83
CA SER A 285 0.69 9.31 -15.03
C SER A 285 1.79 9.12 -13.96
N ASN A 286 2.49 10.20 -13.60
CA ASN A 286 3.45 10.19 -12.49
C ASN A 286 2.75 9.95 -11.15
N LEU A 287 1.57 10.55 -10.94
CA LEU A 287 0.75 10.30 -9.75
C LEU A 287 0.36 8.82 -9.66
N ILE A 288 -0.18 8.20 -10.73
CA ILE A 288 -0.47 6.75 -10.76
C ILE A 288 0.74 5.93 -10.31
N ALA A 289 1.94 6.24 -10.83
CA ALA A 289 3.15 5.53 -10.43
C ALA A 289 3.51 5.71 -8.94
N LYS A 290 3.28 6.90 -8.36
CA LYS A 290 3.44 7.15 -6.91
C LYS A 290 2.42 6.38 -6.07
N LEU A 291 1.16 6.35 -6.51
CA LEU A 291 0.08 5.64 -5.83
C LEU A 291 0.36 4.14 -5.78
N VAL A 292 0.74 3.55 -6.92
CA VAL A 292 1.14 2.13 -7.01
C VAL A 292 2.37 1.85 -6.16
N LEU A 293 3.37 2.75 -6.14
CA LEU A 293 4.55 2.59 -5.29
C LEU A 293 4.20 2.60 -3.79
N THR A 294 3.22 3.43 -3.39
CA THR A 294 2.72 3.46 -2.01
C THR A 294 2.07 2.12 -1.64
N LEU A 295 1.18 1.60 -2.48
CA LEU A 295 0.51 0.31 -2.30
C LEU A 295 1.52 -0.86 -2.28
N GLN A 296 2.49 -0.84 -3.20
CA GLN A 296 3.56 -1.82 -3.30
C GLN A 296 4.37 -1.88 -2.00
N ASN A 297 4.81 -0.73 -1.48
CA ASN A 297 5.61 -0.69 -0.27
C ASN A 297 4.89 -1.26 0.96
N ASN A 298 3.56 -1.27 0.96
CA ASN A 298 2.71 -1.78 2.05
C ASN A 298 2.23 -3.23 1.83
N THR A 299 2.51 -3.83 0.66
CA THR A 299 2.10 -5.20 0.34
C THR A 299 2.96 -6.21 1.08
N ARG A 300 2.37 -7.27 1.63
CA ARG A 300 3.06 -8.36 2.33
C ARG A 300 2.60 -9.72 1.83
N ILE A 301 3.55 -10.64 1.68
CA ILE A 301 3.27 -12.07 1.48
C ILE A 301 2.73 -12.69 2.78
N PRO A 302 2.07 -13.86 2.72
CA PRO A 302 1.68 -14.60 3.92
C PRO A 302 2.83 -14.78 4.92
N ALA A 303 2.53 -14.71 6.21
CA ALA A 303 3.49 -14.92 7.28
C ALA A 303 2.73 -15.29 8.55
N GLU A 304 3.10 -16.41 9.20
CA GLU A 304 2.58 -16.82 10.50
C GLU A 304 1.04 -16.79 10.58
N GLY A 305 0.43 -15.89 11.35
CA GLY A 305 -1.02 -15.72 11.46
C GLY A 305 -1.69 -15.29 10.15
N LEU A 306 -1.01 -14.49 9.33
CA LEU A 306 -1.56 -14.05 8.04
C LEU A 306 -1.35 -15.15 6.99
N LYS A 307 -2.38 -15.97 6.77
CA LYS A 307 -2.35 -17.11 5.83
C LYS A 307 -2.41 -16.69 4.36
N HIS A 308 -2.89 -15.49 4.08
CA HIS A 308 -2.96 -14.89 2.73
C HIS A 308 -2.21 -13.55 2.70
N GLY A 309 -1.73 -13.19 1.52
CA GLY A 309 -1.03 -11.91 1.29
C GLY A 309 -2.00 -10.74 1.18
N GLY A 310 -1.51 -9.54 1.47
CA GLY A 310 -2.36 -8.38 1.66
C GLY A 310 -1.59 -7.08 1.86
N LEU A 311 -2.28 -5.99 2.19
CA LEU A 311 -1.69 -4.67 2.40
C LEU A 311 -1.94 -4.15 3.82
N PHE A 312 -0.92 -3.51 4.36
CA PHE A 312 -1.01 -2.63 5.54
C PHE A 312 -1.64 -1.28 5.17
N PRO A 313 -2.26 -0.56 6.13
CA PRO A 313 -2.57 0.86 5.97
C PRO A 313 -1.29 1.67 5.73
N SER A 314 -0.24 1.44 6.52
CA SER A 314 1.11 1.98 6.26
C SER A 314 2.17 1.25 7.07
N TYR A 315 3.29 0.87 6.43
CA TYR A 315 4.44 0.34 7.17
C TYR A 315 5.13 1.37 8.08
N ASN A 316 4.92 2.68 7.85
CA ASN A 316 5.66 3.74 8.53
C ASN A 316 5.14 4.00 9.96
N TYR A 317 3.87 3.72 10.23
CA TYR A 317 3.29 3.82 11.56
C TYR A 317 3.34 2.46 12.25
N GLU A 318 3.80 2.43 13.50
CA GLU A 318 4.06 1.16 14.20
C GLU A 318 2.80 0.34 14.47
N TRP A 319 1.64 0.97 14.65
CA TRP A 319 0.37 0.27 14.93
C TRP A 319 -0.41 -0.10 13.66
N PHE A 320 0.22 -0.01 12.47
CA PHE A 320 -0.39 -0.33 11.18
C PHE A 320 0.17 -1.62 10.54
N HIS A 321 0.76 -2.54 11.33
CA HIS A 321 1.41 -3.77 10.83
C HIS A 321 0.50 -5.01 10.87
N GLY A 322 -0.81 -4.81 10.74
CA GLY A 322 -1.85 -5.83 10.57
C GLY A 322 -2.69 -5.62 9.31
N PHE A 323 -3.74 -6.42 9.12
CA PHE A 323 -4.75 -6.19 8.09
C PHE A 323 -6.07 -5.81 8.77
N TRP A 324 -6.52 -4.58 8.53
CA TRP A 324 -7.79 -4.05 9.04
C TRP A 324 -8.92 -4.35 8.07
N ALA A 325 -10.10 -4.70 8.58
CA ALA A 325 -11.27 -5.03 7.80
C ALA A 325 -11.60 -3.94 6.78
N TRP A 326 -11.87 -2.73 7.26
CA TRP A 326 -12.25 -1.59 6.41
C TRP A 326 -11.24 -1.32 5.30
N ASP A 327 -9.98 -1.19 5.68
CA ASP A 327 -8.84 -0.96 4.80
C ASP A 327 -8.71 -2.04 3.73
N SER A 328 -8.82 -3.30 4.13
CA SER A 328 -8.60 -4.44 3.24
C SER A 328 -9.61 -4.47 2.10
N TRP A 329 -10.88 -4.15 2.39
CA TRP A 329 -11.93 -4.06 1.36
C TRP A 329 -11.57 -3.01 0.30
N LYS A 330 -11.16 -1.82 0.75
CA LYS A 330 -10.80 -0.68 -0.11
C LYS A 330 -9.53 -0.94 -0.91
N HIS A 331 -8.51 -1.52 -0.28
CA HIS A 331 -7.27 -1.89 -0.93
C HIS A 331 -7.54 -2.90 -2.04
N ALA A 332 -8.32 -3.94 -1.75
CA ALA A 332 -8.62 -5.00 -2.72
C ALA A 332 -9.28 -4.48 -4.00
N VAL A 333 -10.20 -3.50 -3.90
CA VAL A 333 -10.81 -2.87 -5.08
C VAL A 333 -9.79 -2.15 -5.95
N ALA A 334 -8.89 -1.37 -5.36
CA ALA A 334 -7.86 -0.67 -6.12
C ALA A 334 -6.86 -1.65 -6.75
N ILE A 335 -6.40 -2.64 -5.99
CA ILE A 335 -5.43 -3.65 -6.43
C ILE A 335 -5.98 -4.49 -7.60
N ALA A 336 -7.28 -4.77 -7.63
CA ALA A 336 -7.91 -5.54 -8.71
C ALA A 336 -7.70 -4.94 -10.11
N ASN A 337 -7.30 -3.66 -10.21
CA ASN A 337 -6.95 -3.02 -11.47
C ASN A 337 -5.58 -3.46 -12.04
N TYR A 338 -4.73 -4.13 -11.27
CA TYR A 338 -3.40 -4.57 -11.71
C TYR A 338 -2.91 -5.92 -11.16
N ASP A 339 -3.46 -6.42 -10.06
CA ASP A 339 -3.08 -7.71 -9.46
C ASP A 339 -4.30 -8.38 -8.82
N THR A 340 -5.11 -9.06 -9.64
CA THR A 340 -6.36 -9.67 -9.17
C THR A 340 -6.14 -10.79 -8.16
N GLU A 341 -5.00 -11.50 -8.20
CA GLU A 341 -4.72 -12.56 -7.22
C GLU A 341 -4.39 -11.99 -5.85
N LEU A 342 -3.59 -10.92 -5.78
CA LEU A 342 -3.36 -10.21 -4.51
C LEU A 342 -4.68 -9.64 -3.97
N ALA A 343 -5.55 -9.08 -4.81
CA ALA A 343 -6.85 -8.58 -4.39
C ALA A 343 -7.74 -9.70 -3.79
N LYS A 344 -7.80 -10.88 -4.42
CA LYS A 344 -8.52 -12.04 -3.86
C LYS A 344 -7.92 -12.50 -2.54
N ASN A 345 -6.59 -12.54 -2.44
CA ASN A 345 -5.90 -12.95 -1.22
C ASN A 345 -6.12 -11.96 -0.06
N GLN A 346 -6.15 -10.66 -0.34
CA GLN A 346 -6.49 -9.63 0.65
C GLN A 346 -7.90 -9.86 1.24
N MET A 347 -8.86 -10.30 0.41
CA MET A 347 -10.18 -10.71 0.91
C MET A 347 -10.08 -11.97 1.76
N ARG A 348 -9.41 -13.03 1.28
CA ARG A 348 -9.27 -14.30 2.01
C ARG A 348 -8.63 -14.12 3.38
N ALA A 349 -7.66 -13.23 3.52
CA ALA A 349 -6.92 -13.02 4.77
C ALA A 349 -7.83 -12.76 5.97
N LEU A 350 -8.84 -11.89 5.83
CA LEU A 350 -9.80 -11.62 6.92
C LEU A 350 -10.87 -12.69 7.06
N PHE A 351 -11.32 -13.27 5.94
CA PHE A 351 -12.31 -14.34 5.96
C PHE A 351 -11.78 -15.68 6.50
N ASP A 352 -10.45 -15.85 6.60
CA ASP A 352 -9.81 -16.94 7.35
C ASP A 352 -10.12 -16.90 8.86
N TYR A 353 -10.51 -15.72 9.35
CA TYR A 353 -10.81 -15.43 10.75
C TYR A 353 -12.29 -15.14 11.01
N GLN A 354 -13.16 -15.39 10.02
CA GLN A 354 -14.60 -15.28 10.20
C GLN A 354 -15.09 -16.30 11.24
N GLU A 355 -15.83 -15.84 12.25
CA GLU A 355 -16.44 -16.69 13.26
C GLU A 355 -17.71 -17.41 12.73
N PRO A 356 -18.15 -18.52 13.36
CA PRO A 356 -19.32 -19.28 12.91
C PRO A 356 -20.63 -18.48 12.85
N ASN A 357 -20.77 -17.44 13.67
CA ASN A 357 -21.92 -16.53 13.65
C ASN A 357 -21.86 -15.49 12.52
N GLY A 358 -20.76 -15.43 11.77
CA GLY A 358 -20.55 -14.51 10.66
C GLY A 358 -19.63 -13.33 10.97
N PHE A 359 -19.29 -13.06 12.24
CA PHE A 359 -18.43 -11.96 12.65
C PHE A 359 -17.05 -12.02 12.00
N ILE A 360 -16.53 -10.87 11.57
CA ILE A 360 -15.16 -10.71 11.05
C ILE A 360 -14.43 -9.73 11.98
N PRO A 361 -13.25 -10.08 12.52
CA PRO A 361 -12.50 -9.18 13.41
C PRO A 361 -12.08 -7.89 12.70
N ASP A 362 -11.93 -6.83 13.48
CA ASP A 362 -11.49 -5.51 13.02
C ASP A 362 -10.09 -5.56 12.41
N CYS A 363 -9.15 -6.21 13.09
CA CYS A 363 -7.77 -6.32 12.65
C CYS A 363 -7.20 -7.70 12.97
N ILE A 364 -6.41 -8.23 12.03
CA ILE A 364 -5.63 -9.45 12.20
C ILE A 364 -4.15 -9.18 12.01
N TYR A 365 -3.31 -9.84 12.79
CA TYR A 365 -1.86 -9.64 12.79
C TYR A 365 -1.11 -10.89 12.36
N ARG A 366 0.15 -10.66 11.95
CA ARG A 366 1.11 -11.73 11.69
C ARG A 366 1.45 -12.48 12.98
N ASN A 367 1.81 -11.73 14.03
CA ASN A 367 2.32 -12.28 15.27
C ASN A 367 1.48 -11.80 16.47
N ASN A 368 0.65 -12.72 16.98
CA ASN A 368 -0.27 -12.46 18.08
C ASN A 368 0.41 -12.28 19.45
N LEU A 369 1.73 -12.49 19.55
CA LEU A 369 2.51 -12.18 20.75
C LEU A 369 2.94 -10.71 20.81
N ILE A 370 2.93 -10.02 19.66
CA ILE A 370 3.24 -8.58 19.58
C ILE A 370 1.94 -7.78 19.70
N GLU A 371 0.96 -8.10 18.84
CA GLU A 371 -0.36 -7.51 18.83
C GLU A 371 -1.41 -8.60 18.65
N GLU A 372 -2.38 -8.69 19.56
CA GLU A 372 -3.49 -9.62 19.43
C GLU A 372 -4.48 -9.14 18.36
N ASN A 373 -5.07 -10.08 17.63
CA ASN A 373 -6.20 -9.80 16.75
C ASN A 373 -7.33 -9.07 17.50
N ASN A 374 -7.88 -8.02 16.90
CA ASN A 374 -8.93 -7.23 17.54
C ASN A 374 -10.32 -7.79 17.23
N TYR A 375 -10.92 -8.47 18.21
CA TYR A 375 -12.29 -9.00 18.16
C TYR A 375 -13.33 -8.10 18.84
N ARG A 376 -12.95 -6.92 19.34
CA ARG A 376 -13.84 -6.03 20.14
C ARG A 376 -14.92 -5.34 19.30
N ASN A 377 -14.72 -5.28 18.00
CA ASN A 377 -15.59 -4.71 17.00
C ASN A 377 -15.23 -5.30 15.63
N THR A 378 -16.08 -5.04 14.62
CA THR A 378 -15.74 -5.23 13.21
C THR A 378 -15.45 -3.87 12.54
N LYS A 379 -15.70 -3.74 11.23
CA LYS A 379 -15.81 -2.49 10.50
C LYS A 379 -16.97 -2.53 9.51
N ALA A 380 -17.40 -1.36 9.04
CA ALA A 380 -18.52 -1.23 8.12
C ALA A 380 -18.50 -2.21 6.91
N PRO A 381 -19.67 -2.69 6.43
CA PRO A 381 -19.78 -3.85 5.54
C PRO A 381 -19.54 -3.51 4.06
N LEU A 382 -18.28 -3.34 3.68
CA LEU A 382 -17.85 -3.15 2.28
C LEU A 382 -17.31 -4.43 1.61
N ALA A 383 -17.35 -5.57 2.28
CA ALA A 383 -16.78 -6.82 1.77
C ALA A 383 -17.45 -7.27 0.46
N ALA A 384 -18.78 -7.24 0.38
CA ALA A 384 -19.51 -7.64 -0.84
C ALA A 384 -19.21 -6.71 -2.03
N TRP A 385 -19.05 -5.40 -1.79
CA TRP A 385 -18.58 -4.45 -2.80
C TRP A 385 -17.21 -4.85 -3.35
N ALA A 386 -16.27 -5.14 -2.45
CA ALA A 386 -14.91 -5.52 -2.84
C ALA A 386 -14.87 -6.83 -3.65
N ILE A 387 -15.58 -7.87 -3.20
CA ILE A 387 -15.67 -9.15 -3.92
C ILE A 387 -16.33 -8.96 -5.29
N TRP A 388 -17.40 -8.16 -5.38
CA TRP A 388 -18.04 -7.87 -6.66
C TRP A 388 -17.10 -7.13 -7.62
N LYS A 389 -16.36 -6.13 -7.13
CA LYS A 389 -15.39 -5.37 -7.93
C LYS A 389 -14.24 -6.24 -8.44
N ILE A 390 -13.76 -7.19 -7.63
CA ILE A 390 -12.78 -8.18 -8.09
C ILE A 390 -13.39 -9.08 -9.16
N TYR A 391 -14.61 -9.58 -8.95
CA TYR A 391 -15.33 -10.39 -9.94
C TYR A 391 -15.57 -9.63 -11.24
N GLU A 392 -15.82 -8.32 -11.21
CA GLU A 392 -15.96 -7.52 -12.43
C GLU A 392 -14.71 -7.59 -13.31
N LYS A 393 -13.53 -7.69 -12.71
CA LYS A 393 -12.24 -7.80 -13.43
C LYS A 393 -11.92 -9.23 -13.89
N THR A 394 -12.25 -10.24 -13.10
CA THR A 394 -11.84 -11.63 -13.35
C THR A 394 -12.90 -12.45 -14.07
N LYS A 395 -14.18 -12.14 -13.84
CA LYS A 395 -15.36 -12.93 -14.21
C LYS A 395 -15.33 -14.37 -13.69
N GLU A 396 -14.52 -14.65 -12.66
CA GLU A 396 -14.37 -16.00 -12.11
C GLU A 396 -15.53 -16.38 -11.17
N ILE A 397 -16.41 -17.26 -11.65
CA ILE A 397 -17.57 -17.72 -10.88
C ILE A 397 -17.15 -18.47 -9.61
N ASN A 398 -16.07 -19.24 -9.64
CA ASN A 398 -15.57 -19.98 -8.46
C ASN A 398 -15.24 -19.05 -7.29
N PHE A 399 -14.78 -17.82 -7.57
CA PHE A 399 -14.54 -16.82 -6.53
C PHE A 399 -15.85 -16.35 -5.88
N ILE A 400 -16.92 -16.17 -6.67
CA ILE A 400 -18.25 -15.88 -6.11
C ILE A 400 -18.79 -17.08 -5.32
N GLN A 401 -18.60 -18.32 -5.81
CA GLN A 401 -18.99 -19.53 -5.08
C GLN A 401 -18.29 -19.65 -3.72
N GLU A 402 -17.01 -19.28 -3.65
CA GLU A 402 -16.22 -19.27 -2.42
C GLU A 402 -16.77 -18.28 -1.39
N PHE A 403 -17.06 -17.05 -1.80
CA PHE A 403 -17.37 -15.95 -0.88
C PHE A 403 -18.86 -15.74 -0.60
N TYR A 404 -19.76 -16.11 -1.52
CA TYR A 404 -21.19 -15.91 -1.34
C TYR A 404 -21.74 -16.44 -0.01
N PRO A 405 -21.50 -17.71 0.40
CA PRO A 405 -21.99 -18.20 1.69
C PRO A 405 -21.36 -17.47 2.89
N LYS A 406 -20.10 -17.04 2.79
CA LYS A 406 -19.40 -16.29 3.85
C LYS A 406 -19.96 -14.88 4.02
N LEU A 407 -20.24 -14.20 2.92
CA LEU A 407 -20.89 -12.88 2.92
C LEU A 407 -22.29 -12.95 3.49
N LYS A 408 -23.08 -13.99 3.18
CA LYS A 408 -24.40 -14.17 3.78
C LYS A 408 -24.33 -14.27 5.31
N LEU A 409 -23.36 -15.02 5.84
CA LEU A 409 -23.16 -15.12 7.28
C LEU A 409 -22.81 -13.76 7.87
N TYR A 410 -21.88 -13.02 7.26
CA TYR A 410 -21.50 -11.69 7.73
C TYR A 410 -22.65 -10.68 7.66
N HIS A 411 -23.43 -10.71 6.57
CA HIS A 411 -24.62 -9.89 6.43
C HIS A 411 -25.66 -10.17 7.51
N ASN A 412 -25.98 -11.45 7.74
CA ASN A 412 -26.95 -11.86 8.75
C ASN A 412 -26.47 -11.54 10.18
N TRP A 413 -25.16 -11.56 10.42
CA TRP A 413 -24.59 -11.18 11.71
C TRP A 413 -24.99 -9.75 12.11
N TRP A 414 -24.98 -8.80 11.17
CA TRP A 414 -25.43 -7.41 11.44
C TRP A 414 -26.87 -7.38 11.97
N TYR A 415 -27.84 -7.96 11.26
CA TYR A 415 -29.24 -7.95 11.71
C TYR A 415 -29.49 -8.80 12.97
N ASN A 416 -28.66 -9.80 13.23
CA ASN A 416 -28.79 -10.61 14.43
C ASN A 416 -28.25 -9.88 15.68
N GLU A 417 -27.07 -9.25 15.57
CA GLU A 417 -26.26 -8.80 16.70
C GLU A 417 -26.10 -7.27 16.80
N ARG A 418 -26.56 -6.53 15.78
CA ARG A 418 -26.42 -5.06 15.62
C ARG A 418 -27.71 -4.41 15.13
N ASP A 419 -28.84 -4.97 15.52
CA ASP A 419 -30.19 -4.40 15.30
C ASP A 419 -30.90 -4.59 16.64
N HIS A 420 -30.85 -3.56 17.50
CA HIS A 420 -31.22 -3.67 18.90
C HIS A 420 -32.73 -3.78 19.08
N ASP A 421 -33.49 -2.95 18.37
CA ASP A 421 -34.95 -2.86 18.49
C ASP A 421 -35.72 -3.67 17.43
N LYS A 422 -35.01 -4.34 16.52
CA LYS A 422 -35.55 -5.30 15.53
C LYS A 422 -36.45 -4.63 14.50
N ASP A 423 -36.14 -3.39 14.14
CA ASP A 423 -36.86 -2.64 13.12
C ASP A 423 -36.31 -2.86 11.69
N GLY A 424 -35.16 -3.55 11.57
CA GLY A 424 -34.50 -3.84 10.31
C GLY A 424 -33.48 -2.78 9.85
N LEU A 425 -33.14 -1.84 10.71
CA LEU A 425 -31.97 -0.98 10.61
C LEU A 425 -30.91 -1.46 11.61
N CYS A 426 -29.65 -1.34 11.22
CA CYS A 426 -28.54 -1.73 12.09
C CYS A 426 -27.84 -0.53 12.71
N GLU A 427 -27.21 -0.75 13.86
CA GLU A 427 -26.37 0.22 14.56
C GLU A 427 -24.91 -0.23 14.62
N TYR A 428 -23.98 0.73 14.68
CA TYR A 428 -22.62 0.39 15.07
C TYR A 428 -22.57 -0.02 16.53
N GLY A 429 -21.60 -0.86 16.90
CA GLY A 429 -21.61 -1.49 18.20
C GLY A 429 -20.29 -2.14 18.58
N SER A 430 -20.29 -2.86 19.69
CA SER A 430 -19.09 -3.57 20.18
C SER A 430 -19.45 -4.98 20.61
N THR A 431 -18.45 -5.84 20.67
CA THR A 431 -18.59 -7.19 21.23
C THR A 431 -18.25 -7.23 22.72
N ASP A 432 -17.45 -6.28 23.20
CA ASP A 432 -16.95 -6.24 24.58
C ASP A 432 -17.71 -5.28 25.51
N GLY A 433 -18.68 -4.52 24.97
CA GLY A 433 -19.46 -3.55 25.73
C GLY A 433 -18.75 -2.22 25.98
N THR A 434 -17.68 -1.90 25.23
CA THR A 434 -16.99 -0.62 25.33
C THR A 434 -17.47 0.36 24.27
N LEU A 435 -17.85 1.58 24.70
CA LEU A 435 -18.28 2.64 23.79
C LEU A 435 -17.17 3.01 22.78
N LEU A 436 -15.92 2.88 23.21
CA LEU A 436 -14.75 3.11 22.37
C LEU A 436 -14.73 2.16 21.16
N ALA A 437 -14.88 0.85 21.37
CA ALA A 437 -14.92 -0.13 20.29
C ALA A 437 -16.14 0.07 19.37
N ALA A 438 -17.27 0.52 19.92
CA ALA A 438 -18.44 0.86 19.10
C ALA A 438 -18.20 2.02 18.15
N LYS A 439 -17.50 3.06 18.61
CA LYS A 439 -17.08 4.15 17.73
C LYS A 439 -16.03 3.68 16.72
N TRP A 440 -15.11 2.80 17.10
CA TRP A 440 -14.17 2.18 16.17
C TRP A 440 -14.85 1.35 15.08
N GLU A 441 -15.98 0.69 15.36
CA GLU A 441 -16.70 -0.11 14.37
C GLU A 441 -17.21 0.73 13.19
N SER A 442 -17.53 2.01 13.43
CA SER A 442 -17.87 2.97 12.38
C SER A 442 -16.68 3.35 11.49
N GLY A 443 -15.46 3.17 11.98
CA GLY A 443 -14.24 3.70 11.38
C GLY A 443 -14.08 5.21 11.54
N MET A 444 -15.00 5.90 12.24
CA MET A 444 -14.98 7.35 12.50
C MET A 444 -14.92 7.68 14.00
N ASP A 445 -13.86 7.19 14.64
CA ASP A 445 -13.69 7.06 16.10
C ASP A 445 -14.11 8.25 16.96
N ASN A 446 -13.86 9.47 16.48
CA ASN A 446 -14.13 10.71 17.22
C ASN A 446 -15.08 11.65 16.47
N ALA A 447 -15.87 11.16 15.51
CA ALA A 447 -16.83 11.98 14.78
C ALA A 447 -17.87 12.61 15.71
N VAL A 448 -18.31 13.83 15.37
CA VAL A 448 -19.24 14.61 16.20
C VAL A 448 -20.57 13.88 16.41
N ARG A 449 -21.03 13.13 15.41
CA ARG A 449 -22.28 12.38 15.44
C ARG A 449 -22.37 11.31 16.54
N PHE A 450 -21.24 10.97 17.17
CA PHE A 450 -21.17 9.99 18.26
C PHE A 450 -20.83 10.61 19.62
N ASP A 451 -20.81 11.94 19.75
CA ASP A 451 -20.41 12.61 21.00
C ASP A 451 -21.25 12.18 22.21
N ASP A 452 -22.56 12.07 22.00
CA ASP A 452 -23.54 11.79 23.05
C ASP A 452 -24.06 10.34 23.03
N GLY A 453 -23.51 9.49 22.15
CA GLY A 453 -23.93 8.11 21.97
C GLY A 453 -23.61 7.23 23.19
N LYS A 454 -24.53 6.31 23.50
CA LYS A 454 -24.47 5.35 24.60
C LYS A 454 -24.62 3.93 24.07
N LEU A 455 -24.27 2.96 24.90
CA LEU A 455 -24.43 1.56 24.55
C LEU A 455 -25.72 0.97 25.09
N LEU A 456 -26.35 0.17 24.24
CA LEU A 456 -27.45 -0.73 24.53
C LEU A 456 -26.94 -2.17 24.40
N LYS A 457 -27.41 -3.06 25.26
CA LYS A 457 -26.99 -4.46 25.27
C LYS A 457 -27.96 -5.30 24.46
N ASN A 458 -27.45 -6.00 23.45
CA ASN A 458 -28.22 -6.94 22.61
C ASN A 458 -28.06 -8.38 23.13
N GLY A 459 -26.87 -8.72 23.61
CA GLY A 459 -26.50 -10.06 24.06
C GLY A 459 -25.23 -10.07 24.90
N GLU A 460 -24.68 -11.25 25.17
CA GLU A 460 -23.45 -11.39 25.97
C GLU A 460 -22.24 -10.70 25.32
N LYS A 461 -22.11 -10.87 24.00
CA LYS A 461 -21.03 -10.31 23.17
C LYS A 461 -21.54 -9.39 22.06
N ALA A 462 -22.64 -8.68 22.32
CA ALA A 462 -23.30 -7.85 21.33
C ALA A 462 -23.92 -6.63 22.00
N TYR A 463 -23.47 -5.47 21.57
CA TYR A 463 -23.91 -4.16 22.04
C TYR A 463 -24.05 -3.25 20.82
N SER A 464 -25.04 -2.37 20.85
CA SER A 464 -25.29 -1.35 19.82
C SER A 464 -25.20 0.04 20.43
N LEU A 465 -24.89 1.05 19.61
CA LEU A 465 -25.14 2.44 19.97
C LEU A 465 -26.64 2.70 20.06
N ASP A 466 -27.05 3.67 20.88
CA ASP A 466 -28.45 4.14 20.98
C ASP A 466 -28.88 5.07 19.82
N GLN A 467 -28.27 4.87 18.65
CA GLN A 467 -28.53 5.62 17.42
C GLN A 467 -28.32 4.72 16.21
N GLU A 468 -29.09 4.97 15.16
CA GLU A 468 -28.96 4.29 13.88
C GLU A 468 -28.15 5.15 12.91
N SER A 469 -27.24 4.50 12.22
CA SER A 469 -26.26 5.18 11.38
C SER A 469 -26.65 5.10 9.90
N VAL A 470 -26.76 6.27 9.25
CA VAL A 470 -27.22 6.32 7.85
C VAL A 470 -26.23 5.67 6.88
N ASP A 471 -24.94 5.81 7.14
CA ASP A 471 -23.86 5.18 6.38
C ASP A 471 -23.86 3.67 6.52
N LEU A 472 -23.97 3.12 7.74
CA LEU A 472 -24.08 1.68 7.98
C LEU A 472 -25.22 1.06 7.16
N ASN A 473 -26.41 1.65 7.24
CA ASN A 473 -27.59 1.13 6.56
C ASN A 473 -27.50 1.31 5.04
N ALA A 474 -26.86 2.38 4.55
CA ALA A 474 -26.54 2.52 3.13
C ALA A 474 -25.50 1.48 2.65
N PHE A 475 -24.50 1.12 3.46
CA PHE A 475 -23.59 0.02 3.16
C PHE A 475 -24.31 -1.33 3.11
N LEU A 476 -25.21 -1.60 4.07
CA LEU A 476 -26.03 -2.81 4.07
C LEU A 476 -27.00 -2.87 2.88
N TYR A 477 -27.55 -1.74 2.45
CA TYR A 477 -28.31 -1.63 1.19
C TYR A 477 -27.45 -2.01 -0.01
N ALA A 478 -26.24 -1.44 -0.12
CA ALA A 478 -25.31 -1.79 -1.20
C ALA A 478 -24.95 -3.29 -1.17
N GLU A 479 -24.69 -3.84 0.02
CA GLU A 479 -24.39 -5.25 0.23
C GLU A 479 -25.52 -6.17 -0.24
N LYS A 480 -26.79 -5.88 0.12
CA LYS A 480 -27.96 -6.63 -0.40
C LYS A 480 -27.99 -6.64 -1.93
N ASN A 481 -27.69 -5.50 -2.57
CA ASN A 481 -27.64 -5.43 -4.04
C ASN A 481 -26.46 -6.24 -4.64
N TYR A 482 -25.31 -6.29 -3.96
CA TYR A 482 -24.20 -7.14 -4.41
C TYR A 482 -24.50 -8.62 -4.19
N LEU A 483 -25.11 -9.01 -3.07
CA LEU A 483 -25.60 -10.36 -2.82
C LEU A 483 -26.64 -10.78 -3.85
N PHE A 484 -27.56 -9.89 -4.24
CA PHE A 484 -28.48 -10.12 -5.36
C PHE A 484 -27.74 -10.43 -6.66
N LYS A 485 -26.75 -9.60 -7.03
CA LYS A 485 -25.95 -9.81 -8.26
C LYS A 485 -25.19 -11.14 -8.22
N MET A 486 -24.58 -11.48 -7.09
CA MET A 486 -23.87 -12.74 -6.89
C MET A 486 -24.81 -13.95 -6.95
N ALA A 487 -25.98 -13.88 -6.30
CA ALA A 487 -27.02 -14.92 -6.36
C ALA A 487 -27.46 -15.18 -7.81
N LYS A 488 -27.59 -14.13 -8.63
CA LYS A 488 -27.87 -14.29 -10.08
C LYS A 488 -26.74 -14.99 -10.83
N VAL A 489 -25.48 -14.64 -10.56
CA VAL A 489 -24.32 -15.34 -11.15
C VAL A 489 -24.32 -16.83 -10.79
N LEU A 490 -24.75 -17.17 -9.58
CA LEU A 490 -24.85 -18.55 -9.09
C LEU A 490 -26.16 -19.27 -9.46
N ASN A 491 -27.08 -18.60 -10.18
CA ASN A 491 -28.42 -19.10 -10.51
C ASN A 491 -29.29 -19.47 -9.27
N LEU A 492 -29.12 -18.74 -8.17
CA LEU A 492 -29.89 -18.92 -6.93
C LEU A 492 -31.12 -18.01 -6.93
N THR A 493 -32.12 -18.33 -7.76
CA THR A 493 -33.29 -17.45 -8.03
C THR A 493 -34.04 -17.03 -6.77
N THR A 494 -34.33 -17.95 -5.84
CA THR A 494 -35.05 -17.63 -4.60
C THR A 494 -34.29 -16.63 -3.73
N GLU A 495 -32.97 -16.79 -3.61
CA GLU A 495 -32.14 -15.87 -2.83
C GLU A 495 -32.01 -14.52 -3.52
N ALA A 496 -31.87 -14.50 -4.85
CA ALA A 496 -31.86 -13.26 -5.62
C ALA A 496 -33.16 -12.46 -5.40
N THR A 497 -34.33 -13.09 -5.48
CA THR A 497 -35.61 -12.44 -5.20
C THR A 497 -35.65 -11.87 -3.77
N LYS A 498 -35.25 -12.66 -2.78
CA LYS A 498 -35.19 -12.20 -1.37
C LYS A 498 -34.33 -10.94 -1.22
N TRP A 499 -33.09 -10.95 -1.73
CA TRP A 499 -32.20 -9.79 -1.61
C TRP A 499 -32.74 -8.55 -2.34
N GLN A 500 -33.39 -8.76 -3.48
CA GLN A 500 -34.02 -7.67 -4.23
C GLN A 500 -35.18 -7.04 -3.43
N GLU A 501 -36.05 -7.84 -2.83
CA GLU A 501 -37.19 -7.34 -2.02
C GLU A 501 -36.71 -6.60 -0.77
N GLU A 502 -35.77 -7.18 -0.02
CA GLU A 502 -35.23 -6.56 1.19
C GLU A 502 -34.45 -5.28 0.91
N SER A 503 -33.71 -5.21 -0.21
CA SER A 503 -33.01 -3.98 -0.60
C SER A 503 -33.99 -2.87 -0.98
N VAL A 504 -35.09 -3.18 -1.67
CA VAL A 504 -36.12 -2.20 -2.04
C VAL A 504 -36.80 -1.64 -0.79
N ALA A 505 -37.13 -2.49 0.18
CA ALA A 505 -37.70 -2.04 1.46
C ALA A 505 -36.73 -1.11 2.21
N LEU A 506 -35.47 -1.54 2.39
CA LEU A 506 -34.44 -0.75 3.09
C LEU A 506 -34.18 0.59 2.41
N LYS A 507 -34.19 0.64 1.07
CA LYS A 507 -34.05 1.89 0.31
C LYS A 507 -35.11 2.93 0.71
N VAL A 508 -36.37 2.51 0.84
CA VAL A 508 -37.47 3.40 1.21
C VAL A 508 -37.29 3.91 2.64
N THR A 509 -36.88 3.04 3.57
CA THR A 509 -36.58 3.45 4.95
C THR A 509 -35.46 4.49 4.99
N ILE A 510 -34.35 4.25 4.29
CA ILE A 510 -33.22 5.19 4.24
C ILE A 510 -33.64 6.56 3.70
N GLN A 511 -34.43 6.57 2.63
CA GLN A 511 -34.89 7.81 2.00
C GLN A 511 -35.81 8.64 2.90
N ASN A 512 -36.51 8.01 3.85
CA ASN A 512 -37.50 8.69 4.69
C ASN A 512 -36.97 9.03 6.09
N GLN A 513 -36.33 8.07 6.76
CA GLN A 513 -35.93 8.20 8.17
C GLN A 513 -34.73 9.12 8.36
N PHE A 514 -33.72 8.97 7.51
CA PHE A 514 -32.46 9.71 7.64
C PHE A 514 -32.46 11.06 6.91
N TRP A 515 -33.46 11.36 6.08
CA TRP A 515 -33.48 12.56 5.24
C TRP A 515 -34.10 13.77 5.94
N ASP A 516 -33.36 14.88 5.96
CA ASP A 516 -33.87 16.18 6.34
C ASP A 516 -34.13 17.04 5.10
N ALA A 517 -35.41 17.26 4.77
CA ALA A 517 -35.79 18.16 3.69
C ALA A 517 -35.37 19.62 3.96
N ALA A 518 -35.26 20.05 5.23
CA ALA A 518 -34.96 21.43 5.58
C ALA A 518 -33.50 21.82 5.29
N THR A 519 -32.56 20.89 5.45
CA THR A 519 -31.14 21.10 5.13
C THR A 519 -30.70 20.39 3.85
N SER A 520 -31.61 19.64 3.20
CA SER A 520 -31.30 18.79 2.04
C SER A 520 -30.14 17.84 2.29
N TRP A 521 -30.17 17.12 3.42
CA TRP A 521 -29.08 16.24 3.83
C TRP A 521 -29.55 15.01 4.57
N PHE A 522 -28.71 13.98 4.59
CA PHE A 522 -28.93 12.74 5.35
C PHE A 522 -28.16 12.78 6.68
N TYR A 523 -28.80 12.37 7.77
CA TYR A 523 -28.22 12.29 9.12
C TYR A 523 -28.56 10.96 9.77
N ASP A 524 -27.81 10.62 10.81
CA ASP A 524 -28.20 9.57 11.76
C ASP A 524 -29.49 9.93 12.52
N THR A 525 -30.15 8.92 13.07
CA THR A 525 -31.32 9.07 13.94
C THR A 525 -31.08 8.50 15.33
N THR A 526 -31.83 9.00 16.32
CA THR A 526 -32.04 8.26 17.57
C THR A 526 -32.62 6.89 17.26
N ILE A 527 -32.36 5.90 18.10
CA ILE A 527 -32.81 4.52 17.87
C ILE A 527 -34.32 4.37 17.60
N ASP A 528 -35.16 5.27 18.12
CA ASP A 528 -36.60 5.22 17.84
C ASP A 528 -37.00 5.82 16.47
N GLY A 529 -36.02 6.19 15.64
CA GLY A 529 -36.18 6.79 14.32
C GLY A 529 -36.76 8.21 14.30
N LYS A 530 -37.00 8.84 15.47
CA LYS A 530 -37.80 10.09 15.54
C LYS A 530 -36.98 11.37 15.45
N THR A 531 -35.72 11.34 15.88
CA THR A 531 -34.91 12.56 16.02
C THR A 531 -33.62 12.45 15.23
N LEU A 532 -33.40 13.39 14.31
CA LEU A 532 -32.16 13.49 13.55
C LEU A 532 -31.00 14.02 14.40
N ILE A 533 -29.84 13.36 14.32
CA ILE A 533 -28.59 13.79 14.94
C ILE A 533 -27.89 14.75 13.96
N LYS A 534 -28.23 16.03 14.04
CA LYS A 534 -27.80 17.05 13.07
C LYS A 534 -26.34 17.46 13.24
N ALA A 535 -25.45 16.76 12.56
CA ALA A 535 -24.05 17.13 12.36
C ALA A 535 -23.62 16.78 10.93
N MET A 536 -23.87 17.69 9.98
CA MET A 536 -23.65 17.44 8.55
C MET A 536 -22.20 16.99 8.28
N GLY A 537 -22.02 15.71 7.98
CA GLY A 537 -20.73 15.11 7.71
C GLY A 537 -20.74 14.17 6.52
N CYS A 538 -19.63 13.44 6.35
CA CYS A 538 -19.40 12.58 5.21
C CYS A 538 -20.38 11.39 5.12
N GLU A 539 -20.99 10.97 6.22
CA GLU A 539 -22.02 9.93 6.24
C GLU A 539 -23.18 10.24 5.29
N GLY A 540 -23.52 11.53 5.12
CA GLY A 540 -24.73 11.94 4.42
C GLY A 540 -24.69 11.78 2.90
N TYR A 541 -23.51 11.57 2.31
CA TYR A 541 -23.41 11.22 0.89
C TYR A 541 -23.21 9.71 0.65
N ILE A 542 -23.12 8.88 1.69
CA ILE A 542 -23.05 7.42 1.53
C ILE A 542 -24.34 6.84 0.90
N PRO A 543 -25.57 7.33 1.22
CA PRO A 543 -26.78 6.95 0.48
C PRO A 543 -26.72 7.29 -1.02
N ILE A 544 -25.98 8.35 -1.40
CA ILE A 544 -25.77 8.72 -2.80
C ILE A 544 -24.81 7.72 -3.46
N TRP A 545 -23.67 7.42 -2.82
CA TRP A 545 -22.74 6.40 -3.33
C TRP A 545 -23.40 5.02 -3.48
N ALA A 546 -24.18 4.62 -2.49
CA ALA A 546 -24.89 3.34 -2.47
C ALA A 546 -26.04 3.27 -3.48
N GLU A 547 -26.42 4.39 -4.10
CA GLU A 547 -27.60 4.53 -4.97
C GLU A 547 -28.94 4.31 -4.25
N ALA A 548 -28.94 4.52 -2.93
CA ALA A 548 -30.12 4.48 -2.07
C ALA A 548 -30.92 5.80 -2.16
N ALA A 549 -30.25 6.95 -2.28
CA ALA A 549 -30.90 8.25 -2.39
C ALA A 549 -31.80 8.35 -3.64
N SER A 550 -32.88 9.11 -3.58
CA SER A 550 -33.64 9.46 -4.79
C SER A 550 -32.87 10.49 -5.64
N ALA A 551 -33.22 10.60 -6.93
CA ALA A 551 -32.60 11.60 -7.81
C ALA A 551 -32.79 13.04 -7.31
N GLU A 552 -33.93 13.36 -6.70
CA GLU A 552 -34.20 14.69 -6.14
C GLU A 552 -33.43 14.96 -4.84
N GLN A 553 -33.29 13.95 -3.97
CA GLN A 553 -32.43 14.05 -2.79
C GLN A 553 -30.97 14.27 -3.19
N THR A 554 -30.46 13.51 -4.17
CA THR A 554 -29.08 13.72 -4.67
C THR A 554 -28.92 15.11 -5.29
N LYS A 555 -29.90 15.56 -6.08
CA LYS A 555 -29.85 16.88 -6.74
C LYS A 555 -29.70 18.02 -5.74
N THR A 556 -30.45 17.98 -4.65
CA THR A 556 -30.41 19.02 -3.60
C THR A 556 -29.22 18.84 -2.65
N ALA A 557 -28.89 17.60 -2.24
CA ALA A 557 -27.71 17.32 -1.42
C ALA A 557 -26.39 17.72 -2.11
N LYS A 558 -26.31 17.59 -3.44
CA LYS A 558 -25.17 18.06 -4.23
C LYS A 558 -24.86 19.55 -3.99
N GLU A 559 -25.87 20.38 -3.76
CA GLU A 559 -25.66 21.81 -3.49
C GLU A 559 -24.85 22.01 -2.20
N ASN A 560 -25.09 21.21 -1.15
CA ASN A 560 -24.27 21.20 0.07
C ASN A 560 -22.84 20.70 -0.20
N MET A 561 -22.67 19.67 -1.04
CA MET A 561 -21.34 19.15 -1.43
C MET A 561 -20.50 20.17 -2.20
N LEU A 562 -21.15 21.12 -2.90
CA LEU A 562 -20.51 22.16 -3.70
C LEU A 562 -20.40 23.50 -2.97
N ASP A 563 -21.08 23.68 -1.84
CA ASP A 563 -21.00 24.90 -1.04
C ASP A 563 -19.62 25.08 -0.40
N THR A 564 -18.93 26.12 -0.84
CA THR A 564 -17.59 26.50 -0.35
C THR A 564 -17.53 26.88 1.13
N LYS A 565 -18.67 27.17 1.76
CA LYS A 565 -18.77 27.43 3.20
C LYS A 565 -19.05 26.17 4.03
N SER A 566 -19.38 25.06 3.38
CA SER A 566 -19.77 23.80 4.01
C SER A 566 -18.79 22.68 3.63
N LEU A 567 -19.10 21.89 2.59
CA LEU A 567 -18.34 20.69 2.23
C LEU A 567 -17.35 20.94 1.07
N ASN A 568 -17.34 22.10 0.42
CA ASN A 568 -16.40 22.40 -0.68
C ASN A 568 -15.27 23.35 -0.24
N THR A 569 -14.61 23.03 0.88
CA THR A 569 -13.43 23.74 1.41
C THR A 569 -12.23 23.70 0.45
N PHE A 570 -11.08 24.29 0.81
CA PHE A 570 -9.89 24.33 -0.05
C PHE A 570 -9.48 22.94 -0.55
N VAL A 571 -9.34 21.96 0.33
CA VAL A 571 -9.46 20.54 -0.01
C VAL A 571 -10.91 20.14 0.24
N PRO A 572 -11.66 19.62 -0.75
CA PRO A 572 -13.10 19.43 -0.64
C PRO A 572 -13.45 18.17 0.17
N LEU A 573 -14.71 18.08 0.55
CA LEU A 573 -15.37 16.97 1.26
C LEU A 573 -14.71 16.64 2.61
N PRO A 574 -14.63 17.62 3.54
CA PRO A 574 -14.21 17.35 4.91
C PRO A 574 -15.18 16.36 5.58
N THR A 575 -14.67 15.63 6.57
CA THR A 575 -15.47 14.67 7.37
C THR A 575 -16.63 15.32 8.14
N LEU A 576 -16.53 16.63 8.39
CA LEU A 576 -17.59 17.45 8.98
C LEU A 576 -17.66 18.78 8.24
N ALA A 577 -18.87 19.26 7.96
CA ALA A 577 -19.09 20.56 7.32
C ALA A 577 -18.35 21.70 8.03
N ALA A 578 -17.70 22.56 7.25
CA ALA A 578 -16.82 23.60 7.77
C ALA A 578 -17.55 24.72 8.53
N ASN A 579 -18.86 24.87 8.31
CA ASN A 579 -19.73 25.79 9.04
C ASN A 579 -20.24 25.22 10.37
N HIS A 580 -19.91 23.97 10.72
CA HIS A 580 -20.35 23.36 11.97
C HIS A 580 -19.52 23.89 13.16
N PRO A 581 -20.13 24.23 14.32
CA PRO A 581 -19.41 24.81 15.48
C PRO A 581 -18.29 23.93 16.06
N LYS A 582 -18.41 22.60 15.90
CA LYS A 582 -17.40 21.61 16.33
C LYS A 582 -16.37 21.26 15.25
N PHE A 583 -16.34 21.97 14.12
CA PHE A 583 -15.35 21.78 13.06
C PHE A 583 -13.94 22.10 13.58
N LYS A 584 -13.05 21.12 13.46
CA LYS A 584 -11.65 21.16 13.88
C LYS A 584 -10.78 20.76 12.70
N PRO A 585 -10.35 21.70 11.85
CA PRO A 585 -9.57 21.37 10.67
C PRO A 585 -8.15 20.89 11.03
N ASP A 586 -7.62 21.32 12.18
CA ASP A 586 -6.33 20.87 12.72
C ASP A 586 -6.54 19.92 13.90
N ASN A 587 -5.82 18.79 13.91
CA ASN A 587 -5.87 17.77 14.97
C ASN A 587 -7.29 17.28 15.31
N GLY A 588 -8.24 17.41 14.38
CA GLY A 588 -9.64 17.02 14.57
C GLY A 588 -9.93 15.57 14.20
N TYR A 589 -9.04 14.92 13.44
CA TYR A 589 -9.20 13.56 12.93
C TYR A 589 -10.50 13.37 12.12
N TRP A 590 -11.61 12.92 12.70
CA TRP A 590 -12.94 12.84 12.04
C TRP A 590 -13.84 14.06 12.26
N ARG A 591 -13.28 15.20 12.69
CA ARG A 591 -14.03 16.45 12.94
C ARG A 591 -13.74 17.56 11.94
N GLY A 592 -13.26 17.24 10.75
CA GLY A 592 -12.91 18.25 9.76
C GLY A 592 -11.88 17.83 8.73
N PRO A 593 -10.78 17.12 9.08
CA PRO A 593 -9.85 16.61 8.09
C PRO A 593 -10.52 15.85 6.95
N VAL A 594 -9.94 15.95 5.77
CA VAL A 594 -10.42 15.31 4.54
C VAL A 594 -9.78 13.93 4.44
N TRP A 595 -10.61 12.90 4.41
CA TRP A 595 -10.21 11.52 4.20
C TRP A 595 -10.57 11.10 2.78
N ILE A 596 -9.61 10.51 2.08
CA ILE A 596 -9.69 10.34 0.62
C ILE A 596 -10.70 9.25 0.25
N ASP A 597 -10.89 8.25 1.11
CA ASP A 597 -11.96 7.25 0.98
C ASP A 597 -13.35 7.90 1.03
N GLN A 598 -13.58 8.78 2.02
CA GLN A 598 -14.84 9.49 2.15
C GLN A 598 -15.08 10.41 0.96
N SER A 599 -14.05 11.16 0.54
CA SER A 599 -14.13 12.00 -0.65
C SER A 599 -14.44 11.18 -1.90
N TYR A 600 -13.84 9.99 -2.05
CA TYR A 600 -14.14 9.09 -3.15
C TYR A 600 -15.59 8.65 -3.15
N PHE A 601 -16.18 8.26 -2.02
CA PHE A 601 -17.59 7.86 -1.98
C PHE A 601 -18.50 9.01 -2.43
N GLY A 602 -18.28 10.23 -1.93
CA GLY A 602 -19.05 11.39 -2.38
C GLY A 602 -18.90 11.65 -3.88
N ILE A 603 -17.66 11.69 -4.38
CA ILE A 603 -17.38 11.96 -5.80
C ILE A 603 -17.96 10.86 -6.70
N ASN A 604 -17.71 9.59 -6.39
CA ASN A 604 -18.21 8.46 -7.17
C ASN A 604 -19.74 8.37 -7.12
N GLY A 605 -20.36 8.73 -5.99
CA GLY A 605 -21.81 8.89 -5.89
C GLY A 605 -22.36 9.93 -6.88
N LEU A 606 -21.70 11.09 -7.00
CA LEU A 606 -22.08 12.10 -8.00
C LEU A 606 -21.93 11.58 -9.44
N GLU A 607 -20.86 10.82 -9.74
CA GLU A 607 -20.66 10.21 -11.05
C GLU A 607 -21.80 9.24 -11.42
N LYS A 608 -22.22 8.40 -10.47
CA LYS A 608 -23.32 7.42 -10.65
C LYS A 608 -24.66 8.09 -10.95
N TYR A 609 -24.90 9.31 -10.45
CA TYR A 609 -26.13 10.08 -10.70
C TYR A 609 -26.03 11.02 -11.92
N GLY A 610 -24.95 10.98 -12.69
CA GLY A 610 -24.82 11.80 -13.90
C GLY A 610 -24.27 13.21 -13.67
N TYR A 611 -23.67 13.49 -12.51
CA TYR A 611 -23.03 14.77 -12.19
C TYR A 611 -21.51 14.71 -12.45
N GLN A 612 -21.11 14.28 -13.66
CA GLN A 612 -19.70 14.09 -13.99
C GLN A 612 -18.89 15.40 -13.91
N ASN A 613 -19.47 16.54 -14.29
CA ASN A 613 -18.75 17.81 -14.25
C ASN A 613 -18.37 18.20 -12.82
N GLU A 614 -19.31 18.07 -11.90
CA GLU A 614 -19.13 18.37 -10.48
C GLU A 614 -18.16 17.37 -9.82
N ALA A 615 -18.30 16.07 -10.12
CA ALA A 615 -17.37 15.05 -9.66
C ALA A 615 -15.92 15.32 -10.14
N ASN A 616 -15.74 15.71 -11.39
CA ASN A 616 -14.44 16.06 -11.96
C ASN A 616 -13.84 17.31 -11.32
N GLN A 617 -14.66 18.33 -11.03
CA GLN A 617 -14.22 19.53 -10.33
C GLN A 617 -13.72 19.21 -8.91
N LEU A 618 -14.49 18.42 -8.15
CA LEU A 618 -14.12 17.99 -6.80
C LEU A 618 -12.85 17.12 -6.82
N THR A 619 -12.74 16.17 -7.75
CA THR A 619 -11.54 15.33 -7.90
C THR A 619 -10.31 16.17 -8.23
N ASN A 620 -10.42 17.11 -9.17
CA ASN A 620 -9.33 18.01 -9.53
C ASN A 620 -8.89 18.82 -8.31
N LYS A 621 -9.84 19.39 -7.57
CA LYS A 621 -9.56 20.18 -6.36
C LYS A 621 -8.90 19.31 -5.28
N LEU A 622 -9.38 18.09 -5.06
CA LEU A 622 -8.79 17.13 -4.10
C LEU A 622 -7.32 16.82 -4.43
N ILE A 623 -7.01 16.52 -5.69
CA ILE A 623 -5.65 16.17 -6.14
C ILE A 623 -4.70 17.37 -6.08
N HIS A 624 -5.14 18.54 -6.55
CA HIS A 624 -4.27 19.71 -6.71
C HIS A 624 -4.06 20.50 -5.41
N ASN A 625 -5.00 20.41 -4.46
CA ASN A 625 -4.92 21.17 -3.21
C ASN A 625 -4.39 20.35 -2.02
N SER A 626 -4.17 19.05 -2.19
CA SER A 626 -3.60 18.18 -1.15
C SER A 626 -2.08 18.15 -1.22
N GLU A 627 -1.40 18.58 -0.15
CA GLU A 627 0.06 18.70 -0.06
C GLU A 627 0.77 17.39 -0.46
N GLY A 628 1.73 17.48 -1.37
CA GLY A 628 2.60 16.36 -1.73
C GLY A 628 1.97 15.32 -2.66
N VAL A 629 0.69 15.42 -3.01
CA VAL A 629 0.03 14.46 -3.91
C VAL A 629 0.69 14.50 -5.30
N LEU A 630 0.89 15.69 -5.87
CA LEU A 630 1.54 15.86 -7.19
C LEU A 630 3.07 16.02 -7.11
N ASP A 631 3.62 16.33 -5.94
CA ASP A 631 5.05 16.67 -5.80
C ASP A 631 5.95 15.43 -5.76
N LYS A 632 7.04 15.44 -6.53
CA LYS A 632 8.06 14.38 -6.41
C LYS A 632 8.74 14.43 -5.03
N GLY A 633 9.13 13.26 -4.54
CA GLY A 633 9.78 13.10 -3.23
C GLY A 633 8.85 13.15 -2.03
N LYS A 634 7.55 13.40 -2.22
CA LYS A 634 6.55 13.43 -1.15
C LYS A 634 5.67 12.18 -1.18
N THR A 635 5.30 11.69 0.00
CA THR A 635 4.42 10.53 0.15
C THR A 635 2.96 10.94 0.16
N ILE A 636 2.09 9.99 -0.19
CA ILE A 636 0.66 10.09 0.12
C ILE A 636 0.46 10.04 1.64
N ARG A 637 -0.49 10.83 2.14
CA ARG A 637 -0.81 10.99 3.57
C ARG A 637 -2.16 10.34 3.88
N GLU A 638 -2.42 10.09 5.15
CA GLU A 638 -3.67 9.48 5.62
C GLU A 638 -4.87 10.40 5.42
N ASN A 639 -4.78 11.64 5.88
CA ASN A 639 -5.79 12.67 5.68
C ASN A 639 -5.14 14.07 5.51
N TYR A 640 -5.96 15.05 5.12
CA TYR A 640 -5.50 16.39 4.76
C TYR A 640 -6.29 17.48 5.47
N GLN A 641 -5.59 18.55 5.81
CA GLN A 641 -6.17 19.74 6.40
C GLN A 641 -7.06 20.45 5.36
N PRO A 642 -8.37 20.66 5.63
CA PRO A 642 -9.36 21.07 4.62
C PRO A 642 -9.21 22.50 4.11
N LEU A 643 -8.56 23.39 4.87
CA LEU A 643 -8.40 24.81 4.55
C LEU A 643 -7.01 25.15 3.98
N THR A 644 -5.99 24.33 4.24
CA THR A 644 -4.60 24.60 3.84
C THR A 644 -3.99 23.54 2.94
N GLY A 645 -4.57 22.33 2.90
CA GLY A 645 -4.02 21.21 2.17
C GLY A 645 -2.92 20.44 2.89
N LYS A 646 -2.51 20.88 4.09
CA LYS A 646 -1.42 20.25 4.84
C LYS A 646 -1.67 18.76 5.05
N GLY A 647 -0.67 17.93 4.79
CA GLY A 647 -0.73 16.49 5.01
C GLY A 647 -0.64 16.10 6.49
N LEU A 648 -1.61 15.34 7.00
CA LEU A 648 -1.72 14.98 8.42
C LEU A 648 -1.50 13.48 8.65
N GLU A 649 -1.29 13.11 9.91
CA GLU A 649 -1.14 11.72 10.41
C GLU A 649 -0.08 10.88 9.68
N ALA A 650 -0.40 9.66 9.22
CA ALA A 650 0.58 8.70 8.71
C ALA A 650 1.10 9.01 7.29
N TYR A 651 2.37 8.65 7.04
CA TYR A 651 3.01 8.70 5.71
C TYR A 651 2.79 7.38 4.97
N ASN A 652 2.85 7.38 3.63
CA ASN A 652 2.68 6.20 2.78
C ASN A 652 1.36 5.45 3.03
N PHE A 653 0.24 6.16 3.02
CA PHE A 653 -1.04 5.58 3.42
C PHE A 653 -1.80 4.90 2.27
N SER A 654 -2.14 3.62 2.46
CA SER A 654 -2.67 2.72 1.43
C SER A 654 -4.06 3.07 0.93
N TRP A 655 -5.07 3.31 1.79
CA TRP A 655 -6.39 3.63 1.21
C TRP A 655 -6.35 4.96 0.46
N SER A 656 -5.47 5.89 0.84
CA SER A 656 -5.43 7.20 0.19
C SER A 656 -4.86 7.01 -1.19
N ALA A 657 -3.81 6.18 -1.30
CA ALA A 657 -3.28 5.75 -2.57
C ALA A 657 -4.33 4.99 -3.42
N ALA A 658 -5.08 4.08 -2.80
CA ALA A 658 -6.13 3.29 -3.44
C ALA A 658 -7.25 4.16 -4.03
N HIS A 659 -7.78 5.10 -3.25
CA HIS A 659 -8.91 5.93 -3.67
C HIS A 659 -8.52 7.00 -4.68
N TYR A 660 -7.33 7.62 -4.54
CA TYR A 660 -6.81 8.47 -5.62
C TYR A 660 -6.62 7.67 -6.91
N LEU A 661 -6.18 6.42 -6.84
CA LEU A 661 -6.03 5.57 -8.02
C LEU A 661 -7.41 5.33 -8.65
N MET A 662 -8.41 4.92 -7.87
CA MET A 662 -9.77 4.70 -8.38
C MET A 662 -10.41 5.97 -8.96
N LEU A 663 -10.15 7.16 -8.42
CA LEU A 663 -10.65 8.43 -8.99
C LEU A 663 -10.08 8.74 -10.38
N LEU A 664 -8.84 8.31 -10.64
CA LEU A 664 -8.12 8.58 -11.88
C LEU A 664 -8.45 7.59 -13.01
N LEU A 665 -8.89 6.38 -12.68
CA LEU A 665 -9.15 5.31 -13.65
C LEU A 665 -10.61 5.31 -14.12
N GLU A 666 -10.85 4.90 -15.36
CA GLU A 666 -12.18 4.57 -15.86
C GLU A 666 -12.69 3.30 -15.14
N ASP A 667 -13.95 3.34 -14.70
CA ASP A 667 -14.65 2.13 -14.23
C ASP A 667 -14.91 1.24 -15.45
N GLU A 668 -14.42 -0.01 -15.41
CA GLU A 668 -14.60 -1.01 -16.49
C GLU A 668 -15.86 -1.87 -16.33
#